data_AF-G2FDP4-F1
#
_entry.id   AF-G2FDP4-F1
#
_cell.length_a   1.000
_cell.length_b   1.000
_cell.length_c   1.000
_cell.angle_alpha   90.00
_cell.angle_beta   90.00
_cell.angle_gamma   90.00
#
_symmetry.space_group_name_H-M   'P 1'
#
loop_
_entity.id
_entity.type
_entity.pdbx_description
1 polymer ?
#
loop_
_entity_poly.entity_id
_entity_poly.type
_entity_poly.pdbx_seq_one_letter_code
_entity_poly.pdbx_strand_id
1 'polypeptide(L)'
;MAGCELGGIDDVGSSSGTGSDSARSIGGGGVKGPLADAVVKVYQVDYSAAGFKGALLATGSTDAAAAIQGLSLPVPLNPPYVMEFTSDANTTDITTGAAPVISTMRTVITQALLDSGEQIYATPLTTMATDLAIKNADSAAPYSGNGDGAVTQAEFLAALPVAASQVTSTLGFGVDSSIDIFDTPPLINDTTDSAEEQRATATYRTAVEALTAVVYEMEQHSTGNSNAVLSELANDLADGAIDGSVDGKPSSVIENSALDVLDQDPASLPIPGDPQNRTVGDVEQVLTDEKNTTGSTTNTDDLSNGAIAVTPEPAQTDPDLDNDGTLNADDAFPTDPAEQTDTDGDGVGNNADGDDDNDGVSDASDAFPLDPNESLDRDGDGIGNNADDDDDGDGVLDVDDDFPLNPDASSASDADGDGWPAGQDPDDQDAANPGSPFVDTDGDGIGNDTDADDDNDGVQDSSDAFPTDAAEHTDTDGDGIGNNADTDDDGDGTADSADPFPLDASEHRDTDGDGIGDSRDSDDDNDGISDSQEIANGTDPLKRDSDGDGRFDGSDAFPMDASEDTDSDGDGIGNNADSDDDGDSVSDADERSNGTKPLVADTDGDGVDDGHDAFALDPAESVDTDGDGIGNNADTDDDDDGTDDVHDAFPLDPGESLDTDGDSIGNNADSDDDGDGFADANDAFPLDAGEHLDTDGDGIGDNADSDDDGDGLSDSAESSAGTNPLLSDSDGDGADDGADAFPLDGTESLDTDGDGIGNNADTDDDGDGTDDAHDAFPLDAGETRDTDGDGIGDNADSDDDGDGVDDAHDNCPLHANSDQEDGDGDGEGNICDGGPATWGGFNWNDGSTWQ
;
A
#
# COMPACT_ATOMS: atom_id res chain seq x y z
N MET A 1 -8.60 -4.22 78.15
CA MET A 1 -8.32 -5.45 77.38
C MET A 1 -9.60 -6.25 77.37
N ALA A 2 -10.30 -6.48 76.27
CA ALA A 2 -10.34 -5.90 74.94
C ALA A 2 -11.81 -6.12 74.50
N GLY A 3 -12.43 -5.12 73.88
CA GLY A 3 -13.84 -5.14 73.49
C GLY A 3 -14.04 -5.92 72.19
N CYS A 4 -15.01 -6.84 72.19
CA CYS A 4 -15.74 -7.28 71.01
C CYS A 4 -16.83 -6.24 70.73
N GLU A 5 -16.92 -5.73 69.50
CA GLU A 5 -18.16 -5.14 68.99
C GLU A 5 -18.68 -6.06 67.88
N LEU A 6 -19.87 -6.60 68.14
CA LEU A 6 -20.82 -7.10 67.17
C LEU A 6 -21.81 -5.96 66.91
N GLY A 7 -22.04 -5.63 65.65
CA GLY A 7 -23.18 -4.88 65.13
C GLY A 7 -23.23 -5.21 63.65
N GLY A 8 -24.25 -5.87 63.11
CA GLY A 8 -25.66 -5.52 63.24
C GLY A 8 -26.01 -4.73 61.97
N ILE A 9 -26.25 -5.45 60.87
CA ILE A 9 -26.65 -4.91 59.58
C ILE A 9 -28.18 -4.87 59.61
N ASP A 10 -28.76 -3.68 59.73
CA ASP A 10 -30.17 -3.40 59.47
C ASP A 10 -30.23 -2.46 58.25
N ASP A 11 -30.59 -3.06 57.12
CA ASP A 11 -31.71 -2.72 56.24
C ASP A 11 -32.22 -1.26 56.08
N VAL A 12 -32.43 -0.93 54.79
CA VAL A 12 -33.08 0.22 54.13
C VAL A 12 -33.32 1.53 54.90
N GLY A 13 -32.50 2.53 54.56
CA GLY A 13 -32.79 3.94 54.76
C GLY A 13 -32.79 4.70 53.44
N SER A 14 -33.97 4.80 52.81
CA SER A 14 -34.26 5.73 51.72
C SER A 14 -33.75 7.14 52.06
N SER A 15 -32.65 7.53 51.42
CA SER A 15 -32.16 8.90 51.39
C SER A 15 -32.73 9.56 50.14
N SER A 16 -33.91 10.17 50.29
CA SER A 16 -34.39 11.22 49.39
C SER A 16 -33.46 12.44 49.51
N GLY A 17 -32.30 12.35 48.87
CA GLY A 17 -31.34 13.43 48.70
C GLY A 17 -31.54 14.04 47.33
N THR A 18 -32.16 15.21 47.26
CA THR A 18 -32.17 16.06 46.07
C THR A 18 -30.77 16.64 45.85
N GLY A 19 -29.86 15.84 45.30
CA GLY A 19 -28.64 16.29 44.64
C GLY A 19 -28.88 16.20 43.14
N SER A 20 -28.69 17.30 42.41
CA SER A 20 -28.65 17.26 40.95
C SER A 20 -27.36 16.55 40.55
N ASP A 21 -27.41 15.23 40.34
CA ASP A 21 -26.31 14.58 39.64
C ASP A 21 -26.18 15.28 38.30
N SER A 22 -25.03 15.91 38.09
CA SER A 22 -24.80 16.79 36.94
C SER A 22 -24.00 16.08 35.86
N ALA A 23 -23.53 14.86 36.14
CA ALA A 23 -22.80 14.00 35.22
C ALA A 23 -22.90 12.52 35.65
N ARG A 24 -22.74 11.60 34.71
CA ARG A 24 -22.67 10.15 34.92
C ARG A 24 -21.25 9.64 34.64
N SER A 25 -20.65 8.89 35.57
CA SER A 25 -19.35 8.25 35.35
C SER A 25 -19.49 7.04 34.43
N ILE A 26 -18.47 6.80 33.61
CA ILE A 26 -18.38 5.62 32.73
C ILE A 26 -17.11 4.86 33.10
N GLY A 27 -17.22 3.52 33.19
CA GLY A 27 -16.11 2.60 33.45
C GLY A 27 -15.84 1.70 32.24
N GLY A 28 -14.82 0.84 32.34
CA GLY A 28 -14.34 -0.05 31.27
C GLY A 28 -12.92 0.27 30.82
N GLY A 29 -12.58 -0.05 29.56
CA GLY A 29 -11.22 0.08 29.03
C GLY A 29 -11.10 -0.24 27.54
N GLY A 30 -9.94 0.02 26.95
CA GLY A 30 -9.59 -0.44 25.61
C GLY A 30 -8.81 -1.75 25.73
N VAL A 31 -9.20 -2.77 24.96
CA VAL A 31 -8.65 -4.13 25.07
C VAL A 31 -8.29 -4.64 23.69
N LYS A 32 -6.99 -4.62 23.42
CA LYS A 32 -6.33 -5.57 22.55
C LYS A 32 -5.62 -6.56 23.47
N GLY A 33 -4.52 -6.11 24.07
CA GLY A 33 -4.32 -6.24 25.52
C GLY A 33 -4.89 -5.03 26.28
N PRO A 34 -5.08 -5.11 27.61
CA PRO A 34 -5.62 -3.99 28.38
C PRO A 34 -4.72 -2.77 28.25
N LEU A 35 -5.24 -1.68 27.69
CA LEU A 35 -4.46 -0.47 27.44
C LEU A 35 -4.32 0.40 28.69
N ALA A 36 -3.12 0.47 29.24
CA ALA A 36 -2.78 1.39 30.32
C ALA A 36 -2.39 2.77 29.78
N ASP A 37 -2.78 3.83 30.49
CA ASP A 37 -2.48 5.23 30.16
C ASP A 37 -2.94 5.67 28.74
N ALA A 38 -3.99 5.05 28.20
CA ALA A 38 -4.62 5.43 26.93
C ALA A 38 -5.52 6.67 27.09
N VAL A 39 -5.65 7.47 26.04
CA VAL A 39 -6.57 8.63 26.03
C VAL A 39 -7.96 8.16 25.60
N VAL A 40 -8.99 8.54 26.36
CA VAL A 40 -10.38 8.15 26.09
C VAL A 40 -11.21 9.38 25.77
N LYS A 41 -11.96 9.34 24.68
CA LYS A 41 -12.85 10.44 24.26
C LYS A 41 -14.24 9.89 23.96
N VAL A 42 -15.26 10.67 24.32
CA VAL A 42 -16.66 10.35 23.98
C VAL A 42 -17.25 11.49 23.19
N TYR A 43 -17.80 11.17 22.03
CA TYR A 43 -18.41 12.11 21.09
C TYR A 43 -19.92 11.89 21.02
N GLN A 44 -20.67 12.98 20.90
CA GLN A 44 -22.05 12.91 20.44
C GLN A 44 -22.06 12.42 18.99
N VAL A 45 -22.96 11.49 18.68
CA VAL A 45 -23.17 11.03 17.30
C VAL A 45 -23.70 12.16 16.41
N ASP A 46 -23.02 12.40 15.29
CA ASP A 46 -23.45 13.27 14.19
C ASP A 46 -23.43 12.47 12.88
N TYR A 47 -24.61 12.01 12.44
CA TYR A 47 -24.80 11.17 11.25
C TYR A 47 -24.35 11.82 9.92
N SER A 48 -24.00 13.10 9.94
CA SER A 48 -23.47 13.81 8.76
C SER A 48 -21.95 13.99 8.77
N ALA A 49 -21.30 13.65 9.88
CA ALA A 49 -19.86 13.75 10.05
C ALA A 49 -19.17 12.40 9.75
N ALA A 50 -17.93 12.44 9.26
CA ALA A 50 -17.12 11.24 9.08
C ALA A 50 -16.96 10.48 10.41
N GLY A 51 -17.10 9.15 10.36
CA GLY A 51 -17.08 8.28 11.54
C GLY A 51 -18.16 8.60 12.58
N PHE A 52 -19.20 9.33 12.18
CA PHE A 52 -20.26 9.87 13.04
C PHE A 52 -19.80 10.67 14.26
N LYS A 53 -18.59 11.26 14.21
CA LYS A 53 -18.02 12.03 15.33
C LYS A 53 -18.50 13.49 15.31
N GLY A 54 -19.44 13.81 16.19
CA GLY A 54 -19.93 15.17 16.43
C GLY A 54 -19.17 15.91 17.53
N ALA A 55 -19.92 16.54 18.44
CA ALA A 55 -19.33 17.32 19.53
C ALA A 55 -18.65 16.41 20.58
N LEU A 56 -17.40 16.71 20.94
CA LEU A 56 -16.70 16.07 22.05
C LEU A 56 -17.42 16.39 23.38
N LEU A 57 -17.91 15.36 24.08
CA LEU A 57 -18.68 15.46 25.31
C LEU A 57 -17.81 15.30 26.56
N ALA A 58 -16.85 14.37 26.52
CA ALA A 58 -15.99 14.04 27.65
C ALA A 58 -14.63 13.53 27.17
N THR A 59 -13.62 13.70 28.03
CA THR A 59 -12.28 13.16 27.85
C THR A 59 -11.81 12.59 29.18
N GLY A 60 -11.22 11.40 29.14
CA GLY A 60 -10.59 10.72 30.27
C GLY A 60 -9.30 10.05 29.82
N SER A 61 -8.78 9.18 30.67
CA SER A 61 -7.68 8.27 30.34
C SER A 61 -7.87 6.95 31.05
N THR A 62 -7.21 5.88 30.62
CA THR A 62 -7.07 4.69 31.47
C THR A 62 -5.96 4.89 32.49
N ASP A 63 -5.98 4.12 33.58
CA ASP A 63 -4.89 4.08 34.56
C ASP A 63 -3.93 2.91 34.31
N ALA A 64 -3.00 2.68 35.24
CA ALA A 64 -2.03 1.59 35.16
C ALA A 64 -2.65 0.18 35.27
N ALA A 65 -3.93 0.07 35.63
CA ALA A 65 -4.71 -1.16 35.62
C ALA A 65 -5.67 -1.21 34.41
N ALA A 66 -5.44 -0.35 33.41
CA ALA A 66 -6.26 -0.18 32.20
C ALA A 66 -7.72 0.24 32.44
N ALA A 67 -8.07 0.70 33.65
CA ALA A 67 -9.43 1.13 33.96
C ALA A 67 -9.64 2.62 33.62
N ILE A 68 -10.78 2.96 33.02
CA ILE A 68 -11.14 4.35 32.70
C ILE A 68 -11.19 5.22 33.97
N GLN A 69 -10.53 6.37 33.91
CA GLN A 69 -10.49 7.41 34.93
C GLN A 69 -10.92 8.77 34.36
N GLY A 70 -11.64 9.54 35.18
CA GLY A 70 -11.95 10.94 34.89
C GLY A 70 -12.96 11.17 33.77
N LEU A 71 -13.60 10.12 33.24
CA LEU A 71 -14.62 10.21 32.20
C LEU A 71 -16.02 10.35 32.80
N SER A 72 -16.72 11.46 32.50
CA SER A 72 -18.09 11.65 32.97
C SER A 72 -18.95 12.40 31.95
N LEU A 73 -20.09 11.82 31.60
CA LEU A 73 -21.01 12.34 30.59
C LEU A 73 -22.01 13.34 31.20
N PRO A 74 -22.31 14.46 30.50
CA PRO A 74 -23.26 15.44 31.00
C PRO A 74 -24.70 14.89 30.99
N VAL A 75 -25.48 15.17 32.03
CA VAL A 75 -26.91 14.81 32.06
C VAL A 75 -27.81 15.99 31.65
N PRO A 76 -28.96 15.77 30.96
CA PRO A 76 -29.52 14.46 30.59
C PRO A 76 -28.71 13.74 29.51
N LEU A 77 -28.64 12.41 29.61
CA LEU A 77 -28.00 11.57 28.61
C LEU A 77 -28.89 11.50 27.36
N ASN A 78 -28.24 11.38 26.21
CA ASN A 78 -28.84 11.31 24.89
C ASN A 78 -27.97 10.40 23.98
N PRO A 79 -27.84 9.11 24.32
CA PRO A 79 -27.14 8.13 23.47
C PRO A 79 -27.88 7.96 22.12
N PRO A 80 -27.22 7.40 21.09
CA PRO A 80 -25.90 6.78 21.12
C PRO A 80 -24.73 7.77 21.18
N TYR A 81 -23.60 7.29 21.69
CA TYR A 81 -22.31 7.99 21.70
C TYR A 81 -21.23 7.11 21.07
N VAL A 82 -20.25 7.72 20.39
CA VAL A 82 -19.03 7.01 19.97
C VAL A 82 -17.97 7.22 21.04
N MET A 83 -17.46 6.13 21.62
CA MET A 83 -16.31 6.15 22.51
C MET A 83 -15.08 5.70 21.72
N GLU A 84 -13.98 6.44 21.85
CA GLU A 84 -12.72 6.19 21.18
C GLU A 84 -11.59 6.15 22.19
N PHE A 85 -10.75 5.12 22.09
CA PHE A 85 -9.48 4.98 22.76
C PHE A 85 -8.38 5.27 21.75
N THR A 86 -7.47 6.17 22.09
CA THR A 86 -6.28 6.48 21.28
C THR A 86 -5.03 6.35 22.12
N SER A 87 -4.04 5.67 21.56
CA SER A 87 -2.73 5.48 22.16
C SER A 87 -1.84 6.69 21.90
N ASP A 88 -1.04 7.05 22.90
CA ASP A 88 0.04 8.02 22.75
C ASP A 88 1.39 7.41 23.18
N ALA A 89 2.46 8.22 23.21
CA ALA A 89 3.80 7.75 23.54
C ALA A 89 3.96 7.15 24.97
N ASN A 90 2.96 7.29 25.85
CA ASN A 90 2.95 6.70 27.19
C ASN A 90 1.99 5.52 27.31
N THR A 91 1.14 5.28 26.31
CA THR A 91 0.19 4.17 26.33
C THR A 91 0.93 2.86 26.15
N THR A 92 0.62 1.89 27.02
CA THR A 92 1.20 0.56 26.96
C THR A 92 0.10 -0.49 27.02
N ASP A 93 0.28 -1.54 26.23
CA ASP A 93 -0.47 -2.78 26.37
C ASP A 93 0.07 -3.54 27.60
N ILE A 94 -0.81 -3.88 28.55
CA ILE A 94 -0.41 -4.57 29.79
C ILE A 94 0.17 -5.96 29.52
N THR A 95 -0.33 -6.65 28.49
CA THR A 95 0.03 -8.01 28.13
C THR A 95 1.48 -8.06 27.66
N THR A 96 1.84 -7.14 26.76
CA THR A 96 3.16 -7.11 26.12
C THR A 96 4.16 -6.21 26.84
N GLY A 97 3.66 -5.20 27.57
CA GLY A 97 4.47 -4.13 28.14
C GLY A 97 5.04 -3.15 27.10
N ALA A 98 4.57 -3.23 25.85
CA ALA A 98 4.99 -2.42 24.72
C ALA A 98 3.88 -1.44 24.28
N ALA A 99 4.15 -0.65 23.24
CA ALA A 99 3.11 0.14 22.59
C ALA A 99 2.10 -0.80 21.92
N PRO A 100 0.79 -0.50 21.95
CA PRO A 100 -0.21 -1.35 21.34
C PRO A 100 -0.13 -1.30 19.82
N VAL A 101 -0.21 -2.46 19.19
CA VAL A 101 -0.22 -2.59 17.72
C VAL A 101 -1.45 -1.90 17.10
N ILE A 102 -2.64 -2.06 17.68
CA ILE A 102 -3.83 -1.27 17.32
C ILE A 102 -3.87 -0.05 18.22
N SER A 103 -3.44 1.08 17.68
CA SER A 103 -3.31 2.34 18.41
C SER A 103 -4.64 3.05 18.66
N THR A 104 -5.65 2.79 17.83
CA THR A 104 -6.99 3.38 17.94
C THR A 104 -8.08 2.31 17.89
N MET A 105 -8.95 2.31 18.90
CA MET A 105 -10.14 1.43 18.97
C MET A 105 -11.37 2.25 19.32
N ARG A 106 -12.54 1.81 18.86
CA ARG A 106 -13.81 2.51 19.12
C ARG A 106 -14.94 1.53 19.40
N THR A 107 -15.95 2.02 20.12
CA THR A 107 -17.17 1.30 20.46
C THR A 107 -18.34 2.28 20.56
N VAL A 108 -19.56 1.77 20.70
CA VAL A 108 -20.79 2.58 20.79
C VAL A 108 -21.43 2.44 22.17
N ILE A 109 -21.73 3.56 22.81
CA ILE A 109 -22.50 3.59 24.05
C ILE A 109 -23.98 3.74 23.71
N THR A 110 -24.75 2.68 23.90
CA THR A 110 -26.21 2.68 23.71
C THR A 110 -26.94 3.00 25.03
N GLN A 111 -28.27 3.16 24.95
CA GLN A 111 -29.09 3.31 26.15
C GLN A 111 -29.11 2.03 26.99
N ALA A 112 -29.10 0.85 26.35
CA ALA A 112 -29.12 -0.44 27.03
C ALA A 112 -27.86 -0.67 27.88
N LEU A 113 -26.67 -0.42 27.33
CA LEU A 113 -25.39 -0.49 28.07
C LEU A 113 -25.34 0.49 29.24
N LEU A 114 -25.97 1.66 29.08
CA LEU A 114 -26.13 2.61 30.18
C LEU A 114 -27.15 2.11 31.21
N ASP A 115 -28.13 1.29 30.88
CA ASP A 115 -29.11 0.83 31.86
C ASP A 115 -28.64 -0.42 32.62
N SER A 116 -27.82 -1.28 32.00
CA SER A 116 -27.13 -2.40 32.68
C SER A 116 -26.17 -1.90 33.76
N GLY A 117 -25.47 -0.79 33.46
CA GLY A 117 -24.48 -0.20 34.38
C GLY A 117 -23.14 -0.93 34.35
N GLU A 118 -22.94 -1.79 33.36
CA GLU A 118 -21.72 -2.56 33.13
C GLU A 118 -20.58 -1.68 32.62
N GLN A 119 -19.40 -2.28 32.55
CA GLN A 119 -18.21 -1.64 32.04
C GLN A 119 -18.22 -1.68 30.51
N ILE A 120 -17.79 -0.59 29.87
CA ILE A 120 -17.84 -0.47 28.41
C ILE A 120 -16.44 -0.66 27.83
N TYR A 121 -16.30 -1.62 26.92
CA TYR A 121 -15.02 -1.96 26.31
C TYR A 121 -14.97 -1.59 24.83
N ALA A 122 -13.78 -1.21 24.37
CA ALA A 122 -13.47 -1.10 22.95
C ALA A 122 -12.36 -2.09 22.59
N THR A 123 -12.57 -2.82 21.51
CA THR A 123 -11.76 -3.92 21.00
C THR A 123 -11.59 -3.77 19.49
N PRO A 124 -10.68 -4.51 18.84
CA PRO A 124 -10.63 -4.57 17.38
C PRO A 124 -11.97 -4.99 16.75
N LEU A 125 -12.65 -6.00 17.31
CA LEU A 125 -13.96 -6.47 16.84
C LEU A 125 -15.06 -5.39 16.94
N THR A 126 -15.20 -4.76 18.11
CA THR A 126 -16.18 -3.65 18.26
C THR A 126 -15.82 -2.44 17.39
N THR A 127 -14.53 -2.26 17.08
CA THR A 127 -14.08 -1.22 16.14
C THR A 127 -14.57 -1.52 14.73
N MET A 128 -14.36 -2.75 14.24
CA MET A 128 -14.86 -3.19 12.93
C MET A 128 -16.39 -3.12 12.86
N ALA A 129 -17.10 -3.70 13.84
CA ALA A 129 -18.56 -3.68 13.86
C ALA A 129 -19.12 -2.25 13.91
N THR A 130 -18.48 -1.35 14.66
CA THR A 130 -18.88 0.07 14.69
C THR A 130 -18.64 0.74 13.33
N ASP A 131 -17.49 0.53 12.70
CA ASP A 131 -17.16 1.15 11.41
C ASP A 131 -18.04 0.61 10.28
N LEU A 132 -18.31 -0.69 10.29
CA LEU A 132 -19.23 -1.37 9.38
C LEU A 132 -20.67 -0.84 9.54
N ALA A 133 -21.17 -0.73 10.78
CA ALA A 133 -22.48 -0.13 11.05
C ALA A 133 -22.54 1.34 10.60
N ILE A 134 -21.47 2.13 10.77
CA ILE A 134 -21.41 3.52 10.28
C ILE A 134 -21.50 3.56 8.75
N LYS A 135 -20.79 2.66 8.05
CA LYS A 135 -20.75 2.60 6.58
C LYS A 135 -22.09 2.15 6.00
N ASN A 136 -22.73 1.16 6.62
CA ASN A 136 -23.91 0.48 6.09
C ASN A 136 -25.25 0.86 6.73
N ALA A 137 -25.31 1.81 7.68
CA ALA A 137 -26.58 2.16 8.34
C ALA A 137 -27.71 2.61 7.39
N ASP A 138 -27.42 3.23 6.24
CA ASP A 138 -28.45 3.59 5.25
C ASP A 138 -28.73 2.46 4.24
N SER A 139 -27.86 1.45 4.17
CA SER A 139 -28.01 0.31 3.28
C SER A 139 -29.22 -0.54 3.66
N ALA A 140 -29.89 -1.13 2.66
CA ALA A 140 -31.07 -1.96 2.86
C ALA A 140 -30.73 -3.30 3.55
N ALA A 141 -31.18 -4.45 3.03
CA ALA A 141 -30.74 -5.73 3.58
C ALA A 141 -29.21 -5.86 3.48
N PRO A 142 -28.52 -6.35 4.52
CA PRO A 142 -29.08 -6.85 5.80
C PRO A 142 -29.33 -5.76 6.88
N TYR A 143 -28.75 -4.56 6.75
CA TYR A 143 -28.74 -3.46 7.74
C TYR A 143 -30.06 -2.71 7.98
N SER A 144 -31.14 -3.06 7.29
CA SER A 144 -32.49 -2.50 7.47
C SER A 144 -32.63 -0.97 7.25
N GLY A 145 -31.64 -0.34 6.61
CA GLY A 145 -31.69 1.04 6.18
C GLY A 145 -32.67 1.29 5.02
N ASN A 146 -33.00 2.57 4.79
CA ASN A 146 -34.03 2.94 3.82
C ASN A 146 -33.47 3.37 2.44
N GLY A 147 -32.15 3.55 2.33
CA GLY A 147 -31.44 3.91 1.10
C GLY A 147 -31.75 5.31 0.56
N ASP A 148 -32.10 6.27 1.42
CA ASP A 148 -32.43 7.64 1.03
C ASP A 148 -31.23 8.60 1.01
N GLY A 149 -30.06 8.10 1.40
CA GLY A 149 -28.79 8.81 1.49
C GLY A 149 -28.58 9.56 2.81
N ALA A 150 -29.44 9.38 3.82
CA ALA A 150 -29.31 10.03 5.11
C ALA A 150 -29.57 9.08 6.28
N VAL A 151 -28.53 8.86 7.09
CA VAL A 151 -28.62 7.99 8.28
C VAL A 151 -29.37 8.68 9.43
N THR A 152 -30.33 7.95 10.00
CA THR A 152 -31.05 8.30 11.23
C THR A 152 -30.55 7.50 12.44
N GLN A 153 -30.95 7.92 13.64
CA GLN A 153 -30.65 7.18 14.86
C GLN A 153 -31.23 5.76 14.87
N ALA A 154 -32.43 5.57 14.30
CA ALA A 154 -33.06 4.26 14.28
C ALA A 154 -32.29 3.29 13.36
N GLU A 155 -31.86 3.79 12.20
CA GLU A 155 -31.05 3.03 11.24
C GLU A 155 -29.70 2.65 11.81
N PHE A 156 -28.97 3.60 12.41
CA PHE A 156 -27.69 3.29 13.03
C PHE A 156 -27.81 2.27 14.17
N LEU A 157 -28.83 2.38 15.03
CA LEU A 157 -29.03 1.41 16.11
C LEU A 157 -29.46 0.02 15.60
N ALA A 158 -30.19 -0.05 14.48
CA ALA A 158 -30.56 -1.32 13.85
C ALA A 158 -29.37 -1.98 13.11
N ALA A 159 -28.43 -1.17 12.61
CA ALA A 159 -27.23 -1.64 11.92
C ALA A 159 -26.18 -2.27 12.85
N LEU A 160 -26.14 -1.90 14.14
CA LEU A 160 -25.15 -2.40 15.09
C LEU A 160 -25.15 -3.92 15.29
N PRO A 161 -26.30 -4.58 15.60
CA PRO A 161 -26.31 -6.04 15.78
C PRO A 161 -25.97 -6.78 14.48
N VAL A 162 -26.46 -6.30 13.33
CA VAL A 162 -26.15 -6.88 12.01
C VAL A 162 -24.65 -6.77 11.71
N ALA A 163 -24.03 -5.62 12.00
CA ALA A 163 -22.60 -5.43 11.81
C ALA A 163 -21.76 -6.30 12.76
N ALA A 164 -22.23 -6.51 13.99
CA ALA A 164 -21.56 -7.38 14.96
C ALA A 164 -21.58 -8.83 14.46
N SER A 165 -22.75 -9.34 14.09
CA SER A 165 -22.90 -10.70 13.57
C SER A 165 -22.11 -10.92 12.28
N GLN A 166 -22.10 -9.95 11.35
CA GLN A 166 -21.30 -10.09 10.12
C GLN A 166 -19.79 -10.12 10.41
N VAL A 167 -19.31 -9.33 11.39
CA VAL A 167 -17.92 -9.36 11.82
C VAL A 167 -17.58 -10.68 12.54
N THR A 168 -18.47 -11.21 13.38
CA THR A 168 -18.20 -12.47 14.10
C THR A 168 -18.30 -13.69 13.18
N SER A 169 -19.19 -13.65 12.18
CA SER A 169 -19.33 -14.71 11.17
C SER A 169 -18.13 -14.83 10.23
N THR A 170 -17.26 -13.81 10.18
CA THR A 170 -16.06 -13.77 9.33
C THR A 170 -14.78 -13.80 10.15
N LEU A 171 -14.58 -12.78 10.98
CA LEU A 171 -13.38 -12.58 11.79
C LEU A 171 -13.68 -12.74 13.28
N GLY A 172 -14.67 -13.55 13.64
CA GLY A 172 -15.02 -13.86 15.04
C GLY A 172 -14.28 -15.04 15.62
N PHE A 173 -13.64 -15.88 14.80
CA PHE A 173 -12.79 -17.01 15.25
C PHE A 173 -13.48 -17.90 16.31
N GLY A 174 -14.71 -18.33 16.04
CA GLY A 174 -15.52 -19.16 16.95
C GLY A 174 -16.38 -18.37 17.95
N VAL A 175 -16.68 -17.10 17.67
CA VAL A 175 -17.66 -16.31 18.44
C VAL A 175 -19.05 -16.51 17.84
N ASP A 176 -19.92 -17.17 18.59
CA ASP A 176 -21.33 -17.41 18.25
C ASP A 176 -22.29 -16.30 18.77
N SER A 177 -23.57 -16.45 18.43
CA SER A 177 -24.66 -15.54 18.80
C SER A 177 -24.93 -15.38 20.31
N SER A 178 -24.40 -16.27 21.16
CA SER A 178 -24.51 -16.13 22.62
C SER A 178 -23.63 -15.01 23.19
N ILE A 179 -22.63 -14.56 22.43
CA ILE A 179 -21.67 -13.53 22.85
C ILE A 179 -21.99 -12.19 22.18
N ASP A 180 -22.56 -11.24 22.94
CA ASP A 180 -22.65 -9.85 22.50
C ASP A 180 -21.29 -9.14 22.69
N ILE A 181 -20.58 -8.87 21.59
CA ILE A 181 -19.25 -8.22 21.62
C ILE A 181 -19.27 -6.79 22.22
N PHE A 182 -20.43 -6.14 22.33
CA PHE A 182 -20.57 -4.80 22.93
C PHE A 182 -20.82 -4.82 24.44
N ASP A 183 -21.28 -5.95 24.99
CA ASP A 183 -21.63 -6.10 26.41
C ASP A 183 -20.70 -7.08 27.13
N THR A 184 -20.32 -8.18 26.47
CA THR A 184 -19.46 -9.23 27.02
C THR A 184 -18.09 -8.67 27.43
N PRO A 185 -17.67 -8.80 28.71
CA PRO A 185 -16.37 -8.34 29.13
C PRO A 185 -15.23 -9.16 28.51
N PRO A 186 -14.23 -8.54 27.85
CA PRO A 186 -13.04 -9.24 27.33
C PRO A 186 -11.96 -9.45 28.41
N LEU A 187 -12.30 -9.26 29.69
CA LEU A 187 -11.40 -9.32 30.84
C LEU A 187 -12.08 -9.97 32.03
N ILE A 188 -11.30 -10.75 32.78
CA ILE A 188 -11.76 -11.32 34.04
C ILE A 188 -11.96 -10.22 35.09
N ASN A 189 -13.20 -10.02 35.52
CA ASN A 189 -13.59 -9.02 36.49
C ASN A 189 -14.66 -9.57 37.45
N ASP A 190 -15.25 -8.70 38.28
CA ASP A 190 -16.23 -9.10 39.30
C ASP A 190 -17.60 -9.57 38.71
N THR A 191 -17.83 -9.43 37.41
CA THR A 191 -19.02 -9.89 36.67
C THR A 191 -18.78 -11.16 35.85
N THR A 192 -17.60 -11.76 35.94
CA THR A 192 -17.24 -13.00 35.22
C THR A 192 -16.95 -14.13 36.21
N ASP A 193 -17.88 -14.37 37.15
CA ASP A 193 -17.61 -15.21 38.33
C ASP A 193 -18.13 -16.65 38.21
N SER A 194 -18.97 -16.93 37.21
CA SER A 194 -19.38 -18.27 36.80
C SER A 194 -18.46 -18.86 35.74
N ALA A 195 -18.51 -20.19 35.56
CA ALA A 195 -17.73 -20.89 34.54
C ALA A 195 -18.20 -20.52 33.11
N GLU A 196 -19.49 -20.25 32.95
CA GLU A 196 -20.10 -19.85 31.67
C GLU A 196 -19.67 -18.44 31.26
N GLU A 197 -19.76 -17.46 32.17
CA GLU A 197 -19.24 -16.10 31.90
C GLU A 197 -17.74 -16.10 31.65
N GLN A 198 -16.96 -16.96 32.33
CA GLN A 198 -15.52 -17.10 32.06
C GLN A 198 -15.22 -17.72 30.71
N ARG A 199 -16.05 -18.67 30.26
CA ARG A 199 -15.95 -19.24 28.90
C ARG A 199 -16.26 -18.16 27.86
N ALA A 200 -17.36 -17.42 28.01
CA ALA A 200 -17.70 -16.32 27.11
C ALA A 200 -16.60 -15.24 27.04
N THR A 201 -16.01 -14.86 28.19
CA THR A 201 -14.86 -13.95 28.23
C THR A 201 -13.62 -14.54 27.54
N ALA A 202 -13.35 -15.83 27.71
CA ALA A 202 -12.24 -16.50 27.06
C ALA A 202 -12.43 -16.53 25.54
N THR A 203 -13.58 -17.00 25.05
CA THR A 203 -13.93 -17.02 23.62
C THR A 203 -13.81 -15.64 22.99
N TYR A 204 -14.45 -14.63 23.58
CA TYR A 204 -14.38 -13.27 23.05
C TYR A 204 -12.95 -12.71 23.05
N ARG A 205 -12.17 -12.98 24.11
CA ARG A 205 -10.78 -12.50 24.16
C ARG A 205 -9.88 -13.23 23.16
N THR A 206 -10.06 -14.52 22.95
CA THR A 206 -9.32 -15.29 21.94
C THR A 206 -9.56 -14.70 20.56
N ALA A 207 -10.81 -14.40 20.19
CA ALA A 207 -11.14 -13.74 18.94
C ALA A 207 -10.49 -12.35 18.79
N VAL A 208 -10.44 -11.58 19.87
CA VAL A 208 -9.76 -10.27 19.90
C VAL A 208 -8.27 -10.41 19.59
N GLU A 209 -7.59 -11.41 20.18
CA GLU A 209 -6.16 -11.64 19.93
C GLU A 209 -5.90 -12.28 18.55
N ALA A 210 -6.80 -13.14 18.06
CA ALA A 210 -6.74 -13.74 16.73
C ALA A 210 -6.81 -12.67 15.63
N LEU A 211 -7.87 -11.84 15.63
CA LEU A 211 -8.02 -10.72 14.68
C LEU A 211 -6.81 -9.79 14.71
N THR A 212 -6.29 -9.58 15.92
CA THR A 212 -5.13 -8.74 16.14
C THR A 212 -3.85 -9.31 15.54
N ALA A 213 -3.63 -10.62 15.70
CA ALA A 213 -2.47 -11.30 15.16
C ALA A 213 -2.53 -11.31 13.63
N VAL A 214 -3.69 -11.67 13.07
CA VAL A 214 -3.97 -11.59 11.62
C VAL A 214 -3.65 -10.20 11.07
N VAL A 215 -4.21 -9.14 11.66
CA VAL A 215 -3.98 -7.75 11.19
C VAL A 215 -2.50 -7.36 11.25
N TYR A 216 -1.76 -7.86 12.23
CA TYR A 216 -0.34 -7.56 12.38
C TYR A 216 0.53 -8.29 11.34
N GLU A 217 0.20 -9.54 11.03
CA GLU A 217 0.89 -10.29 9.97
C GLU A 217 0.55 -9.72 8.59
N MET A 218 -0.73 -9.42 8.33
CA MET A 218 -1.16 -8.73 7.10
C MET A 218 -0.44 -7.39 6.86
N GLU A 219 -0.11 -6.64 7.94
CA GLU A 219 0.66 -5.40 7.83
C GLU A 219 2.04 -5.60 7.18
N GLN A 220 2.68 -6.76 7.36
CA GLN A 220 3.99 -7.03 6.76
C GLN A 220 3.93 -7.13 5.24
N HIS A 221 2.76 -7.46 4.69
CA HIS A 221 2.48 -7.60 3.26
C HIS A 221 1.66 -6.42 2.70
N SER A 222 1.51 -5.34 3.46
CA SER A 222 0.61 -4.22 3.13
C SER A 222 1.38 -2.90 3.15
N THR A 223 0.90 -1.87 2.46
CA THR A 223 1.50 -0.52 2.48
C THR A 223 1.12 0.31 3.72
N GLY A 224 0.07 -0.09 4.45
CA GLY A 224 -0.45 0.57 5.65
C GLY A 224 0.17 0.12 6.97
N ASN A 225 -0.34 0.65 8.09
CA ASN A 225 -0.11 0.11 9.44
C ASN A 225 -1.32 -0.71 9.90
N SER A 226 -1.21 -1.42 11.03
CA SER A 226 -2.30 -2.25 11.57
C SER A 226 -3.66 -1.54 11.70
N ASN A 227 -3.69 -0.23 11.99
CA ASN A 227 -4.95 0.52 12.01
C ASN A 227 -5.54 0.76 10.61
N ALA A 228 -4.69 0.92 9.59
CA ALA A 228 -5.10 1.02 8.20
C ALA A 228 -5.61 -0.33 7.70
N VAL A 229 -4.91 -1.43 7.97
CA VAL A 229 -5.33 -2.79 7.62
C VAL A 229 -6.67 -3.13 8.26
N LEU A 230 -6.84 -2.92 9.58
CA LEU A 230 -8.11 -3.16 10.28
C LEU A 230 -9.27 -2.33 9.68
N SER A 231 -9.01 -1.08 9.32
CA SER A 231 -10.02 -0.20 8.72
C SER A 231 -10.38 -0.66 7.31
N GLU A 232 -9.42 -1.20 6.57
CA GLU A 232 -9.63 -1.66 5.20
C GLU A 232 -10.33 -3.02 5.15
N LEU A 233 -10.01 -3.95 6.06
CA LEU A 233 -10.80 -5.18 6.25
C LEU A 233 -12.27 -4.88 6.55
N ALA A 234 -12.54 -3.88 7.39
CA ALA A 234 -13.91 -3.44 7.65
C ALA A 234 -14.57 -2.79 6.41
N ASN A 235 -13.78 -2.22 5.50
CA ASN A 235 -14.28 -1.64 4.25
C ASN A 235 -14.56 -2.71 3.19
N ASP A 236 -13.72 -3.74 3.13
CA ASP A 236 -13.80 -4.94 2.28
C ASP A 236 -15.09 -5.69 2.66
N LEU A 237 -15.19 -6.14 3.92
CA LEU A 237 -16.38 -6.80 4.47
C LEU A 237 -17.69 -6.02 4.27
N ALA A 238 -17.63 -4.68 4.16
CA ALA A 238 -18.81 -3.86 3.96
C ALA A 238 -19.51 -4.05 2.61
N ASP A 239 -18.85 -4.64 1.61
CA ASP A 239 -19.47 -4.96 0.32
C ASP A 239 -19.96 -6.42 0.21
N GLY A 240 -19.69 -7.24 1.23
CA GLY A 240 -20.38 -8.51 1.47
C GLY A 240 -19.46 -9.66 1.86
N ALA A 241 -18.16 -9.58 1.57
CA ALA A 241 -17.17 -10.62 1.85
C ALA A 241 -15.80 -9.99 2.09
N ILE A 242 -14.83 -10.78 2.52
CA ILE A 242 -13.41 -10.38 2.54
C ILE A 242 -12.76 -10.98 1.30
N ASP A 243 -12.60 -10.18 0.25
CA ASP A 243 -12.08 -10.65 -1.05
C ASP A 243 -10.89 -9.83 -1.58
N GLY A 244 -10.37 -8.90 -0.77
CA GLY A 244 -9.29 -7.99 -1.15
C GLY A 244 -9.78 -6.79 -1.98
N SER A 245 -11.10 -6.64 -2.15
CA SER A 245 -11.71 -5.53 -2.88
C SER A 245 -12.55 -4.65 -1.98
N VAL A 246 -12.46 -3.34 -2.20
CA VAL A 246 -13.34 -2.36 -1.57
C VAL A 246 -14.21 -1.70 -2.63
N ASP A 247 -15.52 -1.87 -2.50
CA ASP A 247 -16.53 -1.37 -3.45
C ASP A 247 -16.29 -1.90 -4.88
N GLY A 248 -15.88 -3.17 -4.98
CA GLY A 248 -15.59 -3.86 -6.25
C GLY A 248 -14.32 -3.39 -6.96
N LYS A 249 -13.35 -2.83 -6.23
CA LYS A 249 -12.01 -2.50 -6.73
C LYS A 249 -10.96 -3.07 -5.79
N PRO A 250 -9.79 -3.52 -6.29
CA PRO A 250 -8.70 -3.96 -5.43
C PRO A 250 -8.38 -2.91 -4.37
N SER A 251 -8.14 -3.37 -3.15
CA SER A 251 -7.69 -2.55 -2.04
C SER A 251 -6.39 -1.82 -2.40
N SER A 252 -6.24 -0.60 -1.89
CA SER A 252 -4.97 0.15 -1.99
C SER A 252 -4.05 -0.06 -0.80
N VAL A 253 -4.50 -0.84 0.20
CA VAL A 253 -3.76 -1.08 1.45
C VAL A 253 -3.41 -2.56 1.57
N ILE A 254 -4.39 -3.44 1.35
CA ILE A 254 -4.27 -4.89 1.48
C ILE A 254 -3.94 -5.46 0.11
N GLU A 255 -2.78 -6.11 -0.01
CA GLU A 255 -2.45 -6.88 -1.21
C GLU A 255 -3.13 -8.25 -1.18
N ASN A 256 -3.33 -8.87 -2.35
CA ASN A 256 -3.95 -10.19 -2.41
C ASN A 256 -3.15 -11.25 -1.64
N SER A 257 -1.82 -11.15 -1.63
CA SER A 257 -0.92 -12.02 -0.86
C SER A 257 -1.14 -11.90 0.65
N ALA A 258 -1.60 -10.74 1.14
CA ALA A 258 -1.90 -10.56 2.55
C ALA A 258 -3.15 -11.34 3.00
N LEU A 259 -4.04 -11.73 2.07
CA LEU A 259 -5.23 -12.51 2.41
C LEU A 259 -4.89 -13.95 2.79
N ASP A 260 -3.75 -14.48 2.33
CA ASP A 260 -3.29 -15.84 2.65
C ASP A 260 -3.04 -16.03 4.17
N VAL A 261 -2.94 -14.93 4.93
CA VAL A 261 -2.86 -14.93 6.41
C VAL A 261 -4.17 -15.41 7.04
N LEU A 262 -5.31 -15.23 6.37
CA LEU A 262 -6.63 -15.65 6.88
C LEU A 262 -6.78 -17.18 6.91
N ASP A 263 -5.98 -17.89 6.11
CA ASP A 263 -5.97 -19.35 6.04
C ASP A 263 -5.05 -19.99 7.10
N GLN A 264 -4.44 -19.21 8.00
CA GLN A 264 -3.59 -19.77 9.06
C GLN A 264 -4.45 -20.25 10.22
N ASP A 265 -4.01 -21.30 10.93
CA ASP A 265 -4.56 -21.70 12.22
C ASP A 265 -4.40 -20.53 13.20
N PRO A 266 -5.49 -19.85 13.58
CA PRO A 266 -5.41 -18.70 14.46
C PRO A 266 -4.81 -19.06 15.81
N ALA A 267 -4.91 -20.31 16.30
CA ALA A 267 -4.36 -20.73 17.58
C ALA A 267 -2.82 -20.73 17.59
N SER A 268 -2.20 -20.93 16.43
CA SER A 268 -0.75 -20.95 16.23
C SER A 268 -0.15 -19.54 16.21
N LEU A 269 -0.96 -18.54 15.83
CA LEU A 269 -0.49 -17.18 15.60
C LEU A 269 0.13 -16.57 16.87
N PRO A 270 1.32 -15.95 16.77
CA PRO A 270 1.95 -15.32 17.91
C PRO A 270 1.16 -14.09 18.35
N ILE A 271 1.00 -13.90 19.67
CA ILE A 271 0.43 -12.64 20.18
C ILE A 271 1.46 -11.52 19.92
N PRO A 272 1.12 -10.49 19.11
CA PRO A 272 2.10 -9.52 18.65
C PRO A 272 2.79 -8.77 19.80
N GLY A 273 4.11 -8.95 19.90
CA GLY A 273 4.94 -8.30 20.93
C GLY A 273 4.92 -8.96 22.31
N ASP A 274 4.32 -10.15 22.47
CA ASP A 274 4.30 -10.86 23.75
C ASP A 274 5.72 -11.31 24.18
N PRO A 275 6.21 -10.88 25.36
CA PRO A 275 7.57 -11.18 25.81
C PRO A 275 7.77 -12.64 26.24
N GLN A 276 6.68 -13.41 26.36
CA GLN A 276 6.69 -14.83 26.72
C GLN A 276 6.59 -15.73 25.47
N ASN A 277 6.47 -15.15 24.28
CA ASN A 277 6.24 -15.84 23.00
C ASN A 277 5.03 -16.77 23.07
N ARG A 278 3.94 -16.31 23.69
CA ARG A 278 2.65 -17.01 23.69
C ARG A 278 1.93 -16.82 22.36
N THR A 279 1.13 -17.82 22.00
CA THR A 279 0.24 -17.76 20.83
C THR A 279 -1.19 -17.43 21.26
N VAL A 280 -2.08 -17.21 20.31
CA VAL A 280 -3.51 -17.02 20.56
C VAL A 280 -4.13 -18.23 21.30
N GLY A 281 -3.62 -19.44 21.04
CA GLY A 281 -4.00 -20.65 21.78
C GLY A 281 -3.64 -20.65 23.28
N ASP A 282 -2.86 -19.67 23.76
CA ASP A 282 -2.48 -19.50 25.18
C ASP A 282 -3.31 -18.42 25.92
N VAL A 283 -4.42 -17.94 25.34
CA VAL A 283 -5.17 -16.78 25.86
C VAL A 283 -5.76 -17.01 27.26
N GLU A 284 -6.11 -18.23 27.68
CA GLU A 284 -6.59 -18.45 29.06
C GLU A 284 -5.48 -18.16 30.10
N GLN A 285 -4.23 -18.44 29.74
CA GLN A 285 -3.07 -18.10 30.57
C GLN A 285 -2.83 -16.59 30.57
N VAL A 286 -3.03 -15.91 29.44
CA VAL A 286 -3.00 -14.44 29.32
C VAL A 286 -4.02 -13.81 30.27
N LEU A 287 -5.28 -14.24 30.23
CA LEU A 287 -6.35 -13.74 31.09
C LEU A 287 -6.04 -13.94 32.58
N THR A 288 -5.46 -15.09 32.93
CA THR A 288 -5.08 -15.40 34.33
C THR A 288 -3.95 -14.49 34.83
N ASP A 289 -2.99 -14.16 33.96
CA ASP A 289 -1.87 -13.26 34.30
C ASP A 289 -2.33 -11.81 34.41
N GLU A 290 -3.14 -11.33 33.46
CA GLU A 290 -3.67 -9.97 33.41
C GLU A 290 -4.56 -9.62 34.60
N LYS A 291 -5.41 -10.55 35.03
CA LYS A 291 -6.28 -10.40 36.20
C LYS A 291 -5.55 -9.84 37.41
N ASN A 292 -4.32 -10.29 37.66
CA ASN A 292 -3.53 -9.83 38.80
C ASN A 292 -3.11 -8.35 38.66
N THR A 293 -2.89 -7.91 37.43
CA THR A 293 -2.47 -6.53 37.10
C THR A 293 -3.67 -5.58 37.03
N THR A 294 -4.80 -6.04 36.50
CA THR A 294 -6.08 -5.28 36.50
C THR A 294 -6.74 -5.24 37.88
N GLY A 295 -6.31 -6.10 38.81
CA GLY A 295 -6.69 -6.07 40.22
C GLY A 295 -7.97 -6.83 40.55
N SER A 296 -8.44 -7.70 39.64
CA SER A 296 -9.61 -8.55 39.85
C SER A 296 -9.34 -9.67 40.87
N THR A 297 -10.35 -10.01 41.66
CA THR A 297 -10.25 -11.04 42.72
C THR A 297 -11.04 -12.31 42.45
N THR A 298 -11.72 -12.37 41.31
CA THR A 298 -12.56 -13.48 40.81
C THR A 298 -11.81 -14.80 40.79
N ASN A 299 -12.46 -15.94 41.05
CA ASN A 299 -11.76 -17.24 40.98
C ASN A 299 -11.57 -17.66 39.52
N THR A 300 -10.36 -18.10 39.14
CA THR A 300 -10.02 -18.55 37.78
C THR A 300 -9.43 -19.96 37.79
N ASP A 301 -9.79 -20.77 38.79
CA ASP A 301 -9.29 -22.14 38.92
C ASP A 301 -9.60 -22.96 37.66
N ASP A 302 -10.79 -22.80 37.07
CA ASP A 302 -11.26 -23.54 35.89
C ASP A 302 -10.49 -23.19 34.60
N LEU A 303 -10.12 -21.91 34.41
CA LEU A 303 -9.20 -21.49 33.36
C LEU A 303 -7.79 -22.06 33.60
N SER A 304 -7.26 -21.90 34.82
CA SER A 304 -5.88 -22.28 35.14
C SER A 304 -5.61 -23.79 35.16
N ASN A 305 -6.66 -24.61 35.24
CA ASN A 305 -6.58 -26.07 35.27
C ASN A 305 -6.99 -26.72 33.94
N GLY A 306 -7.41 -25.93 32.95
CA GLY A 306 -7.86 -26.37 31.63
C GLY A 306 -9.26 -26.99 31.60
N ALA A 307 -10.10 -26.75 32.62
CA ALA A 307 -11.51 -27.15 32.58
C ALA A 307 -12.33 -26.25 31.64
N ILE A 308 -11.87 -25.02 31.44
CA ILE A 308 -12.28 -24.15 30.32
C ILE A 308 -11.10 -24.12 29.37
N ALA A 309 -11.33 -24.56 28.13
CA ALA A 309 -10.39 -24.47 27.02
C ALA A 309 -11.18 -23.96 25.82
N VAL A 310 -10.60 -23.01 25.10
CA VAL A 310 -11.18 -22.40 23.89
C VAL A 310 -10.19 -22.61 22.77
N THR A 311 -10.65 -23.22 21.68
CA THR A 311 -9.90 -23.31 20.44
C THR A 311 -10.52 -22.31 19.45
N PRO A 312 -9.77 -21.32 18.94
CA PRO A 312 -10.29 -20.43 17.92
C PRO A 312 -10.51 -21.20 16.62
N GLU A 313 -11.59 -20.86 15.92
CA GLU A 313 -11.85 -21.35 14.56
C GLU A 313 -11.16 -20.47 13.52
N PRO A 314 -10.81 -20.99 12.34
CA PRO A 314 -10.22 -20.21 11.26
C PRO A 314 -11.09 -19.03 10.83
N ALA A 315 -10.47 -18.02 10.21
CA ALA A 315 -11.23 -16.92 9.64
C ALA A 315 -12.11 -17.42 8.49
N GLN A 316 -13.32 -16.88 8.39
CA GLN A 316 -14.21 -17.08 7.25
C GLN A 316 -14.20 -15.82 6.39
N THR A 317 -14.14 -15.99 5.07
CA THR A 317 -14.16 -14.87 4.11
C THR A 317 -15.56 -14.52 3.65
N ASP A 318 -16.51 -15.46 3.74
CA ASP A 318 -17.93 -15.28 3.44
C ASP A 318 -18.76 -15.31 4.75
N PRO A 319 -19.52 -14.25 5.07
CA PRO A 319 -20.36 -14.22 6.27
C PRO A 319 -21.62 -15.12 6.22
N ASP A 320 -21.99 -15.67 5.05
CA ASP A 320 -23.17 -16.53 4.83
C ASP A 320 -22.78 -17.64 3.83
N LEU A 321 -22.20 -18.72 4.36
CA LEU A 321 -21.49 -19.73 3.58
C LEU A 321 -22.42 -20.54 2.67
N ASP A 322 -23.64 -20.85 3.11
CA ASP A 322 -24.62 -21.61 2.34
C ASP A 322 -25.64 -20.76 1.55
N ASN A 323 -25.61 -19.44 1.75
CA ASN A 323 -26.44 -18.43 1.10
C ASN A 323 -27.94 -18.55 1.39
N ASP A 324 -28.31 -18.98 2.58
CA ASP A 324 -29.71 -19.11 3.01
C ASP A 324 -30.28 -17.82 3.64
N GLY A 325 -29.39 -16.88 3.99
CA GLY A 325 -29.70 -15.56 4.52
C GLY A 325 -29.54 -15.42 6.03
N THR A 326 -29.16 -16.48 6.74
CA THR A 326 -28.66 -16.44 8.12
C THR A 326 -27.13 -16.38 8.10
N LEU A 327 -26.54 -15.59 9.00
CA LEU A 327 -25.09 -15.41 9.02
C LEU A 327 -24.46 -16.53 9.84
N ASN A 328 -23.24 -16.97 9.48
CA ASN A 328 -22.61 -18.15 10.09
C ASN A 328 -22.60 -18.13 11.64
N ALA A 329 -22.39 -16.97 12.28
CA ALA A 329 -22.36 -16.86 13.75
C ALA A 329 -23.75 -16.97 14.40
N ASP A 330 -24.81 -16.76 13.62
CA ASP A 330 -26.21 -16.90 14.02
C ASP A 330 -26.84 -18.20 13.46
N ASP A 331 -26.06 -19.01 12.75
CA ASP A 331 -26.51 -20.25 12.10
C ASP A 331 -25.97 -21.48 12.82
N ALA A 332 -26.86 -22.39 13.22
CA ALA A 332 -26.45 -23.67 13.81
C ALA A 332 -25.86 -24.62 12.76
N PHE A 333 -26.21 -24.46 11.49
CA PHE A 333 -25.75 -25.29 10.37
C PHE A 333 -25.24 -24.42 9.20
N PRO A 334 -24.11 -23.71 9.34
CA PRO A 334 -23.64 -22.73 8.35
C PRO A 334 -23.37 -23.26 6.93
N THR A 335 -23.37 -24.59 6.74
CA THR A 335 -23.11 -25.27 5.46
C THR A 335 -24.36 -25.90 4.83
N ASP A 336 -25.49 -25.99 5.55
CA ASP A 336 -26.73 -26.60 5.05
C ASP A 336 -27.86 -25.56 4.91
N PRO A 337 -28.16 -25.10 3.67
CA PRO A 337 -29.13 -24.03 3.44
C PRO A 337 -30.59 -24.45 3.67
N ALA A 338 -30.83 -25.65 4.19
CA ALA A 338 -32.12 -26.16 4.60
C ALA A 338 -32.35 -26.08 6.12
N GLU A 339 -31.30 -25.92 6.94
CA GLU A 339 -31.37 -25.95 8.39
C GLU A 339 -30.66 -24.71 8.96
N GLN A 340 -31.27 -24.03 9.92
CA GLN A 340 -30.70 -22.80 10.51
C GLN A 340 -30.76 -22.78 12.03
N THR A 341 -31.54 -23.68 12.62
CA THR A 341 -31.93 -23.64 14.02
C THR A 341 -31.86 -25.05 14.56
N ASP A 342 -31.28 -25.15 15.75
CA ASP A 342 -31.18 -26.34 16.57
C ASP A 342 -31.66 -25.91 17.96
N THR A 343 -32.92 -26.21 18.27
CA THR A 343 -33.61 -25.63 19.43
C THR A 343 -33.25 -26.33 20.74
N ASP A 344 -32.98 -27.63 20.69
CA ASP A 344 -32.58 -28.44 21.84
C ASP A 344 -31.05 -28.65 21.93
N GLY A 345 -30.32 -28.36 20.84
CA GLY A 345 -28.87 -28.43 20.77
C GLY A 345 -28.35 -29.85 20.56
N ASP A 346 -29.14 -30.75 19.96
CA ASP A 346 -28.75 -32.15 19.74
C ASP A 346 -27.95 -32.39 18.45
N GLY A 347 -27.81 -31.36 17.62
CA GLY A 347 -27.09 -31.41 16.35
C GLY A 347 -27.94 -31.79 15.14
N VAL A 348 -29.26 -31.91 15.30
CA VAL A 348 -30.22 -32.09 14.20
C VAL A 348 -31.01 -30.80 14.02
N GLY A 349 -31.07 -30.28 12.79
CA GLY A 349 -31.82 -29.07 12.51
C GLY A 349 -33.33 -29.26 12.64
N ASN A 350 -34.03 -28.25 13.13
CA ASN A 350 -35.48 -28.29 13.39
C ASN A 350 -36.35 -28.73 12.18
N ASN A 351 -35.91 -28.61 10.92
CA ASN A 351 -36.72 -29.12 9.80
C ASN A 351 -36.55 -30.63 9.56
N ALA A 352 -35.47 -31.21 10.08
CA ALA A 352 -35.14 -32.63 10.00
C ALA A 352 -35.44 -33.38 11.31
N ASP A 353 -35.38 -32.67 12.44
CA ASP A 353 -35.77 -33.16 13.75
C ASP A 353 -37.29 -33.44 13.80
N GLY A 354 -37.67 -34.43 14.60
CA GLY A 354 -39.06 -34.76 14.88
C GLY A 354 -39.52 -34.37 16.28
N ASP A 355 -38.63 -33.89 17.15
CA ASP A 355 -38.87 -33.43 18.53
C ASP A 355 -37.96 -32.24 18.86
N ASP A 356 -38.26 -31.11 18.22
CA ASP A 356 -37.43 -29.89 18.15
C ASP A 356 -36.95 -29.34 19.52
N ASP A 357 -37.62 -29.66 20.63
CA ASP A 357 -37.23 -29.22 21.97
C ASP A 357 -36.86 -30.38 22.92
N ASN A 358 -36.96 -31.61 22.44
CA ASN A 358 -36.55 -32.83 23.12
C ASN A 358 -37.19 -33.01 24.50
N ASP A 359 -38.46 -32.60 24.61
CA ASP A 359 -39.27 -32.84 25.80
C ASP A 359 -39.89 -34.25 25.83
N GLY A 360 -39.72 -35.00 24.73
CA GLY A 360 -40.19 -36.36 24.53
C GLY A 360 -41.54 -36.44 23.81
N VAL A 361 -42.03 -35.35 23.23
CA VAL A 361 -43.27 -35.31 22.43
C VAL A 361 -42.96 -34.77 21.04
N SER A 362 -43.12 -35.62 20.01
CA SER A 362 -42.84 -35.20 18.63
C SER A 362 -43.62 -33.94 18.20
N ASP A 363 -43.05 -33.10 17.33
CA ASP A 363 -43.64 -31.82 16.90
C ASP A 363 -45.05 -31.95 16.30
N ALA A 364 -45.35 -33.11 15.70
CA ALA A 364 -46.65 -33.38 15.10
C ALA A 364 -47.77 -33.54 16.14
N SER A 365 -47.38 -33.94 17.34
CA SER A 365 -48.23 -34.16 18.52
C SER A 365 -48.06 -33.08 19.58
N ASP A 366 -47.03 -32.23 19.43
CA ASP A 366 -46.74 -31.12 20.31
C ASP A 366 -47.47 -29.82 19.90
N ALA A 367 -48.17 -29.20 20.86
CA ALA A 367 -48.83 -27.91 20.64
C ALA A 367 -47.86 -26.70 20.68
N PHE A 368 -46.71 -26.87 21.34
CA PHE A 368 -45.60 -25.92 21.46
C PHE A 368 -44.24 -26.62 21.21
N PRO A 369 -43.95 -27.05 19.96
CA PRO A 369 -42.75 -27.83 19.62
C PRO A 369 -41.38 -27.19 19.90
N LEU A 370 -41.32 -26.00 20.50
CA LEU A 370 -40.08 -25.26 20.76
C LEU A 370 -39.97 -24.86 22.25
N ASP A 371 -40.89 -25.33 23.09
CA ASP A 371 -40.90 -25.07 24.53
C ASP A 371 -40.84 -26.39 25.31
N PRO A 372 -39.65 -26.77 25.80
CA PRO A 372 -39.43 -28.09 26.39
C PRO A 372 -40.11 -28.31 27.75
N ASN A 373 -40.96 -27.36 28.18
CA ASN A 373 -41.73 -27.43 29.41
C ASN A 373 -43.23 -27.57 29.15
N GLU A 374 -43.67 -27.58 27.90
CA GLU A 374 -45.08 -27.50 27.55
C GLU A 374 -45.38 -28.16 26.21
N SER A 375 -46.18 -29.23 26.24
CA SER A 375 -46.58 -29.95 25.02
C SER A 375 -48.08 -29.97 24.76
N LEU A 376 -48.91 -29.44 25.68
CA LEU A 376 -50.36 -29.63 25.67
C LEU A 376 -51.15 -28.31 25.72
N ASP A 377 -51.92 -28.04 24.66
CA ASP A 377 -52.98 -27.00 24.64
C ASP A 377 -54.34 -27.69 24.57
N ARG A 378 -54.90 -28.04 25.73
CA ARG A 378 -56.05 -28.94 25.78
C ARG A 378 -57.35 -28.30 25.27
N ASP A 379 -57.55 -27.00 25.46
CA ASP A 379 -58.75 -26.30 24.99
C ASP A 379 -58.55 -25.53 23.66
N GLY A 380 -57.29 -25.43 23.19
CA GLY A 380 -56.92 -24.81 21.94
C GLY A 380 -56.92 -23.28 21.98
N ASP A 381 -56.78 -22.67 23.16
CA ASP A 381 -56.78 -21.22 23.33
C ASP A 381 -55.40 -20.56 23.10
N GLY A 382 -54.36 -21.38 22.99
CA GLY A 382 -52.97 -21.00 22.74
C GLY A 382 -52.15 -20.72 24.00
N ILE A 383 -52.64 -21.08 25.18
CA ILE A 383 -51.91 -21.12 26.44
C ILE A 383 -51.74 -22.60 26.82
N GLY A 384 -50.52 -23.03 27.11
CA GLY A 384 -50.28 -24.41 27.50
C GLY A 384 -50.79 -24.71 28.91
N ASN A 385 -51.11 -25.98 29.17
CA ASN A 385 -51.74 -26.43 30.42
C ASN A 385 -50.89 -26.13 31.68
N ASN A 386 -49.57 -25.96 31.56
CA ASN A 386 -48.73 -25.57 32.70
C ASN A 386 -48.94 -24.11 33.15
N ALA A 387 -49.47 -23.28 32.25
CA ALA A 387 -49.68 -21.84 32.41
C ALA A 387 -51.15 -21.44 32.39
N ASP A 388 -52.03 -22.31 31.88
CA ASP A 388 -53.47 -22.19 31.99
C ASP A 388 -53.94 -22.59 33.40
N ASP A 389 -55.00 -21.95 33.88
CA ASP A 389 -55.65 -22.26 35.16
C ASP A 389 -57.02 -22.96 34.93
N ASP A 390 -57.41 -23.25 33.68
CA ASP A 390 -58.68 -23.85 33.21
C ASP A 390 -58.44 -24.72 31.96
N ASP A 391 -57.58 -25.74 32.07
CA ASP A 391 -56.98 -26.49 30.95
C ASP A 391 -57.99 -27.03 29.91
N ASP A 392 -59.23 -27.29 30.29
CA ASP A 392 -60.27 -27.80 29.39
C ASP A 392 -61.27 -26.76 28.87
N GLY A 393 -61.13 -25.50 29.30
CA GLY A 393 -61.95 -24.37 28.86
C GLY A 393 -63.44 -24.50 29.22
N ASP A 394 -63.80 -25.36 30.18
CA ASP A 394 -65.19 -25.55 30.60
C ASP A 394 -65.71 -24.39 31.49
N GLY A 395 -64.78 -23.57 32.00
CA GLY A 395 -65.03 -22.41 32.83
C GLY A 395 -64.91 -22.66 34.33
N VAL A 396 -64.27 -23.74 34.76
CA VAL A 396 -64.00 -24.12 36.14
C VAL A 396 -62.49 -24.33 36.31
N LEU A 397 -61.87 -23.48 37.12
CA LEU A 397 -60.42 -23.54 37.33
C LEU A 397 -59.96 -24.93 37.81
N ASP A 398 -58.80 -25.41 37.36
CA ASP A 398 -58.28 -26.77 37.62
C ASP A 398 -58.24 -27.12 39.11
N VAL A 399 -57.92 -26.12 39.94
CA VAL A 399 -57.85 -26.27 41.40
C VAL A 399 -59.20 -26.58 42.05
N ASP A 400 -60.29 -26.26 41.37
CA ASP A 400 -61.67 -26.46 41.78
C ASP A 400 -62.39 -27.52 40.91
N ASP A 401 -61.71 -28.08 39.90
CA ASP A 401 -62.23 -29.13 38.99
C ASP A 401 -61.75 -30.53 39.40
N ASP A 402 -62.69 -31.50 39.45
CA ASP A 402 -62.35 -32.90 39.71
C ASP A 402 -61.81 -33.62 38.45
N PHE A 403 -62.03 -33.06 37.26
CA PHE A 403 -61.50 -33.50 35.98
C PHE A 403 -60.95 -32.32 35.15
N PRO A 404 -59.82 -31.72 35.55
CA PRO A 404 -59.26 -30.50 34.94
C PRO A 404 -59.04 -30.54 33.42
N LEU A 405 -58.95 -31.73 32.82
CA LEU A 405 -58.72 -31.90 31.39
C LEU A 405 -60.00 -32.28 30.62
N ASN A 406 -61.19 -32.35 31.24
CA ASN A 406 -62.38 -32.88 30.59
C ASN A 406 -63.49 -31.83 30.41
N PRO A 407 -63.63 -31.26 29.19
CA PRO A 407 -64.54 -30.13 28.94
C PRO A 407 -66.04 -30.45 29.13
N ASP A 408 -66.38 -31.73 29.30
CA ASP A 408 -67.74 -32.20 29.49
C ASP A 408 -68.07 -32.51 30.98
N ALA A 409 -67.10 -32.44 31.90
CA ALA A 409 -67.30 -32.89 33.27
C ALA A 409 -66.42 -32.16 34.30
N SER A 410 -67.07 -31.47 35.25
CA SER A 410 -66.36 -30.72 36.30
C SER A 410 -66.44 -31.33 37.72
N SER A 411 -66.99 -32.56 37.87
CA SER A 411 -67.25 -33.16 39.21
C SER A 411 -67.41 -34.68 39.22
N ALA A 412 -66.62 -35.41 40.00
CA ALA A 412 -66.62 -36.88 40.01
C ALA A 412 -67.72 -37.48 40.92
N SER A 413 -68.44 -38.49 40.42
CA SER A 413 -69.37 -39.28 41.24
C SER A 413 -69.10 -40.79 41.14
N ASP A 414 -68.55 -41.36 42.21
CA ASP A 414 -68.42 -42.81 42.44
C ASP A 414 -69.79 -43.40 42.83
N ALA A 415 -70.37 -44.18 41.91
CA ALA A 415 -71.76 -44.64 41.99
C ALA A 415 -71.97 -45.79 42.99
N ASP A 416 -70.96 -46.64 43.21
CA ASP A 416 -71.11 -47.87 43.99
C ASP A 416 -70.07 -48.06 45.12
N GLY A 417 -69.06 -47.19 45.19
CA GLY A 417 -68.16 -47.01 46.33
C GLY A 417 -66.91 -47.88 46.30
N ASP A 418 -66.51 -48.37 45.14
CA ASP A 418 -65.36 -49.28 44.97
C ASP A 418 -64.04 -48.56 44.67
N GLY A 419 -64.12 -47.25 44.43
CA GLY A 419 -62.98 -46.37 44.17
C GLY A 419 -62.82 -45.98 42.70
N TRP A 420 -63.68 -46.44 41.79
CA TRP A 420 -63.65 -46.08 40.37
C TRP A 420 -64.82 -45.14 39.98
N PRO A 421 -64.57 -44.03 39.25
CA PRO A 421 -65.63 -43.12 38.80
C PRO A 421 -66.56 -43.75 37.75
N ALA A 422 -67.80 -43.27 37.71
CA ALA A 422 -68.79 -43.73 36.73
C ALA A 422 -68.32 -43.49 35.29
N GLY A 423 -68.25 -44.55 34.49
CA GLY A 423 -67.73 -44.52 33.11
C GLY A 423 -66.37 -45.19 32.90
N GLN A 424 -65.57 -45.36 33.97
CA GLN A 424 -64.34 -46.16 33.98
C GLN A 424 -64.54 -47.53 34.65
N ASP A 425 -65.70 -47.75 35.28
CA ASP A 425 -66.12 -49.03 35.83
C ASP A 425 -66.89 -49.85 34.77
N PRO A 426 -66.39 -51.05 34.37
CA PRO A 426 -67.10 -51.95 33.45
C PRO A 426 -68.49 -52.39 33.95
N ASP A 427 -68.77 -52.27 35.24
CA ASP A 427 -70.07 -52.53 35.86
C ASP A 427 -70.30 -51.62 37.08
N ASP A 428 -70.75 -50.37 36.82
CA ASP A 428 -71.12 -49.28 37.77
C ASP A 428 -72.14 -49.63 38.89
N GLN A 429 -72.41 -50.92 39.12
CA GLN A 429 -73.34 -51.44 40.12
C GLN A 429 -72.81 -52.66 40.91
N ASP A 430 -71.57 -53.13 40.68
CA ASP A 430 -70.97 -54.27 41.41
C ASP A 430 -69.46 -54.13 41.71
N ALA A 431 -69.16 -53.46 42.83
CA ALA A 431 -67.88 -53.27 43.54
C ALA A 431 -66.94 -54.49 43.76
N ALA A 432 -67.23 -55.67 43.19
CA ALA A 432 -66.46 -56.90 43.34
C ALA A 432 -65.91 -57.47 42.02
N ASN A 433 -66.16 -56.84 40.87
CA ASN A 433 -65.74 -57.34 39.55
C ASN A 433 -64.98 -56.31 38.69
N PRO A 434 -63.69 -56.05 38.99
CA PRO A 434 -62.91 -55.03 38.28
C PRO A 434 -62.41 -55.43 36.87
N GLY A 435 -63.10 -56.34 36.15
CA GLY A 435 -62.72 -56.73 34.78
C GLY A 435 -61.38 -57.50 34.64
N SER A 436 -61.09 -58.04 33.46
CA SER A 436 -59.69 -58.25 33.05
C SER A 436 -59.08 -56.87 32.82
N PRO A 437 -57.78 -56.63 33.09
CA PRO A 437 -57.18 -55.34 32.83
C PRO A 437 -57.44 -55.01 31.37
N PHE A 438 -58.29 -54.00 31.17
CA PHE A 438 -58.25 -53.18 30.00
C PHE A 438 -56.87 -52.53 30.09
N VAL A 439 -55.94 -53.11 29.33
CA VAL A 439 -54.63 -52.49 29.10
C VAL A 439 -54.92 -51.59 27.91
N ASP A 440 -54.81 -50.32 28.21
CA ASP A 440 -55.06 -49.12 27.44
C ASP A 440 -53.85 -48.30 27.88
N THR A 441 -52.72 -48.60 27.23
CA THR A 441 -51.39 -48.19 27.72
C THR A 441 -51.27 -46.67 27.64
N ASP A 442 -51.97 -46.06 26.70
CA ASP A 442 -52.10 -44.62 26.43
C ASP A 442 -53.33 -43.94 27.06
N GLY A 443 -54.39 -44.69 27.36
CA GLY A 443 -55.54 -44.16 28.09
C GLY A 443 -56.61 -43.51 27.21
N ASP A 444 -56.63 -43.75 25.89
CA ASP A 444 -57.59 -43.14 24.96
C ASP A 444 -58.98 -43.80 25.00
N GLY A 445 -59.10 -44.93 25.72
CA GLY A 445 -60.34 -45.68 25.87
C GLY A 445 -60.60 -46.74 24.79
N ILE A 446 -59.63 -47.00 23.93
CA ILE A 446 -59.45 -48.22 23.13
C ILE A 446 -58.45 -49.11 23.90
N GLY A 447 -58.49 -50.42 23.68
CA GLY A 447 -57.61 -51.33 24.43
C GLY A 447 -56.62 -51.94 23.47
N ASN A 448 -55.36 -52.11 23.89
CA ASN A 448 -54.23 -52.53 23.08
C ASN A 448 -54.54 -53.65 22.05
N ASP A 449 -55.30 -54.69 22.45
CA ASP A 449 -55.73 -55.77 21.53
C ASP A 449 -56.53 -55.31 20.28
N THR A 450 -57.02 -54.07 20.28
CA THR A 450 -57.85 -53.41 19.25
C THR A 450 -57.27 -52.08 18.81
N ASP A 451 -56.34 -51.51 19.58
CA ASP A 451 -55.61 -50.34 19.17
C ASP A 451 -54.70 -50.67 17.99
N ALA A 452 -54.34 -49.64 17.25
CA ALA A 452 -53.33 -49.75 16.20
C ALA A 452 -52.05 -48.98 16.55
N ASP A 453 -52.07 -48.26 17.68
CA ASP A 453 -51.04 -47.38 18.22
C ASP A 453 -51.18 -47.47 19.75
N ASP A 454 -50.68 -48.57 20.29
CA ASP A 454 -50.99 -49.10 21.61
C ASP A 454 -50.57 -48.16 22.76
N ASP A 455 -49.63 -47.25 22.53
CA ASP A 455 -49.13 -46.24 23.46
C ASP A 455 -49.30 -44.80 22.93
N ASN A 456 -49.90 -44.63 21.75
CA ASN A 456 -50.30 -43.37 21.12
C ASN A 456 -49.17 -42.34 21.00
N ASP A 457 -47.95 -42.83 20.79
CA ASP A 457 -46.79 -41.99 20.46
C ASP A 457 -46.85 -41.47 19.00
N GLY A 458 -47.82 -41.96 18.23
CA GLY A 458 -48.05 -41.58 16.84
C GLY A 458 -47.51 -42.58 15.81
N VAL A 459 -46.80 -43.63 16.26
CA VAL A 459 -46.27 -44.71 15.43
C VAL A 459 -47.09 -45.99 15.63
N GLN A 460 -47.82 -46.40 14.59
CA GLN A 460 -48.60 -47.65 14.68
C GLN A 460 -47.76 -48.85 15.10
N ASP A 461 -48.31 -49.77 15.93
CA ASP A 461 -47.63 -50.98 16.46
C ASP A 461 -46.92 -51.83 15.40
N SER A 462 -47.36 -51.72 14.15
CA SER A 462 -46.79 -52.46 13.02
C SER A 462 -45.47 -51.89 12.48
N SER A 463 -45.17 -50.66 12.84
CA SER A 463 -44.02 -49.84 12.47
C SER A 463 -43.18 -49.44 13.68
N ASP A 464 -43.73 -49.62 14.89
CA ASP A 464 -43.08 -49.36 16.16
C ASP A 464 -42.31 -50.61 16.65
N ALA A 465 -41.03 -50.42 17.02
CA ALA A 465 -40.18 -51.46 17.59
C ALA A 465 -40.54 -51.78 19.05
N PHE A 466 -41.14 -50.84 19.78
CA PHE A 466 -41.61 -50.93 21.16
C PHE A 466 -43.07 -50.45 21.35
N PRO A 467 -44.08 -51.18 20.81
CA PRO A 467 -45.52 -50.81 20.79
C PRO A 467 -46.25 -50.66 22.13
N THR A 468 -45.57 -50.43 23.24
CA THR A 468 -46.20 -50.26 24.56
C THR A 468 -45.40 -49.29 25.44
N ASP A 469 -44.42 -48.60 24.87
CA ASP A 469 -43.53 -47.68 25.54
C ASP A 469 -43.52 -46.36 24.76
N ALA A 470 -44.45 -45.46 25.11
CA ALA A 470 -44.64 -44.19 24.40
C ALA A 470 -43.39 -43.31 24.29
N ALA A 471 -42.33 -43.61 25.05
CA ALA A 471 -41.07 -42.88 25.02
C ALA A 471 -40.09 -43.41 23.98
N GLU A 472 -40.42 -44.47 23.25
CA GLU A 472 -39.49 -45.14 22.34
C GLU A 472 -40.21 -45.94 21.26
N HIS A 473 -39.80 -45.76 20.00
CA HIS A 473 -40.35 -46.54 18.88
C HIS A 473 -39.30 -47.00 17.85
N THR A 474 -38.04 -46.60 18.02
CA THR A 474 -36.93 -46.79 17.07
C THR A 474 -35.87 -47.73 17.66
N ASP A 475 -35.44 -48.71 16.85
CA ASP A 475 -34.38 -49.68 17.15
C ASP A 475 -33.50 -49.75 15.90
N THR A 476 -32.55 -48.82 15.80
CA THR A 476 -31.83 -48.53 14.56
C THR A 476 -30.93 -49.71 14.13
N ASP A 477 -30.25 -50.36 15.05
CA ASP A 477 -29.39 -51.53 14.78
C ASP A 477 -30.12 -52.89 14.89
N GLY A 478 -31.32 -52.91 15.49
CA GLY A 478 -32.17 -54.09 15.63
C GLY A 478 -31.74 -55.04 16.74
N ASP A 479 -30.99 -54.58 17.75
CA ASP A 479 -30.53 -55.40 18.88
C ASP A 479 -31.62 -55.62 19.95
N GLY A 480 -32.66 -54.79 19.93
CA GLY A 480 -33.82 -54.82 20.81
C GLY A 480 -33.69 -53.94 22.07
N ILE A 481 -32.73 -53.02 22.10
CA ILE A 481 -32.70 -51.81 22.93
C ILE A 481 -33.15 -50.65 22.03
N GLY A 482 -33.94 -49.73 22.56
CA GLY A 482 -34.38 -48.57 21.78
C GLY A 482 -33.38 -47.44 21.89
N ASN A 483 -33.31 -46.61 20.86
CA ASN A 483 -32.31 -45.56 20.71
C ASN A 483 -32.16 -44.65 21.94
N ASN A 484 -33.26 -44.26 22.60
CA ASN A 484 -33.24 -43.42 23.81
C ASN A 484 -32.49 -44.03 25.02
N ALA A 485 -32.26 -45.35 24.99
CA ALA A 485 -31.63 -46.13 26.03
C ALA A 485 -30.41 -46.91 25.55
N ASP A 486 -30.20 -46.97 24.23
CA ASP A 486 -28.97 -47.47 23.65
C ASP A 486 -27.87 -46.41 23.80
N THR A 487 -26.64 -46.83 23.58
CA THR A 487 -25.46 -45.98 23.69
C THR A 487 -24.57 -46.11 22.45
N ASP A 488 -25.09 -46.75 21.39
CA ASP A 488 -24.46 -47.18 20.13
C ASP A 488 -25.61 -47.52 19.17
N ASP A 489 -26.42 -46.51 18.84
CA ASP A 489 -27.75 -46.63 18.20
C ASP A 489 -27.74 -47.40 16.87
N ASP A 490 -26.65 -47.30 16.10
CA ASP A 490 -26.48 -47.94 14.80
C ASP A 490 -25.64 -49.24 14.83
N GLY A 491 -25.07 -49.57 15.99
CA GLY A 491 -24.31 -50.78 16.26
C GLY A 491 -22.98 -50.85 15.51
N ASP A 492 -22.40 -49.73 15.11
CA ASP A 492 -21.09 -49.64 14.45
C ASP A 492 -19.93 -49.90 15.44
N GLY A 493 -20.19 -49.71 16.73
CA GLY A 493 -19.25 -49.93 17.83
C GLY A 493 -18.61 -48.66 18.41
N THR A 494 -19.00 -47.50 17.91
CA THR A 494 -18.77 -46.16 18.47
C THR A 494 -19.97 -45.78 19.31
N ALA A 495 -19.76 -45.02 20.39
CA ALA A 495 -20.88 -44.67 21.27
C ALA A 495 -21.45 -43.32 20.86
N ASP A 496 -22.77 -43.12 20.89
CA ASP A 496 -23.46 -41.92 20.37
C ASP A 496 -22.83 -40.62 20.89
N SER A 497 -22.48 -40.59 22.19
CA SER A 497 -21.79 -39.45 22.82
C SER A 497 -20.42 -39.07 22.22
N ALA A 498 -19.89 -39.87 21.30
CA ALA A 498 -18.62 -39.70 20.62
C ALA A 498 -18.75 -40.00 19.10
N ASP A 499 -19.98 -40.07 18.60
CA ASP A 499 -20.31 -40.37 17.21
C ASP A 499 -21.08 -39.18 16.60
N PRO A 500 -20.49 -38.43 15.65
CA PRO A 500 -21.19 -37.36 14.94
C PRO A 500 -22.36 -37.86 14.08
N PHE A 501 -22.43 -39.17 13.78
CA PHE A 501 -23.49 -39.78 12.99
C PHE A 501 -24.10 -41.02 13.70
N PRO A 502 -24.77 -40.84 14.86
CA PRO A 502 -25.21 -41.95 15.73
C PRO A 502 -26.16 -42.97 15.07
N LEU A 503 -26.74 -42.62 13.92
CA LEU A 503 -27.74 -43.42 13.21
C LEU A 503 -27.21 -44.02 11.88
N ASP A 504 -25.96 -43.78 11.49
CA ASP A 504 -25.37 -44.28 10.25
C ASP A 504 -24.15 -45.17 10.49
N ALA A 505 -24.39 -46.49 10.59
CA ALA A 505 -23.34 -47.47 10.85
C ALA A 505 -22.21 -47.58 9.78
N SER A 506 -22.24 -46.75 8.73
CA SER A 506 -21.17 -46.62 7.77
C SER A 506 -20.23 -45.45 8.01
N GLU A 507 -20.55 -44.57 8.94
CA GLU A 507 -19.79 -43.36 9.26
C GLU A 507 -19.82 -43.06 10.76
N HIS A 508 -18.68 -42.65 11.31
CA HIS A 508 -18.56 -42.30 12.74
C HIS A 508 -17.49 -41.22 12.97
N ARG A 509 -16.96 -40.62 11.90
CA ARG A 509 -16.00 -39.52 11.98
C ARG A 509 -16.43 -38.41 11.05
N ASP A 510 -16.32 -37.21 11.60
CA ASP A 510 -16.43 -35.95 10.91
C ASP A 510 -15.19 -35.16 11.35
N THR A 511 -14.15 -35.17 10.53
CA THR A 511 -12.84 -34.66 10.96
C THR A 511 -12.80 -33.13 10.95
N ASP A 512 -13.53 -32.49 10.05
CA ASP A 512 -13.62 -31.03 9.96
C ASP A 512 -14.89 -30.44 10.60
N GLY A 513 -15.91 -31.28 10.86
CA GLY A 513 -17.14 -30.90 11.53
C GLY A 513 -18.16 -30.27 10.60
N ASP A 514 -18.08 -30.48 9.28
CA ASP A 514 -18.97 -29.85 8.30
C ASP A 514 -20.32 -30.59 8.11
N GLY A 515 -20.52 -31.70 8.83
CA GLY A 515 -21.71 -32.56 8.75
C GLY A 515 -21.62 -33.63 7.65
N ILE A 516 -20.50 -33.75 6.95
CA ILE A 516 -20.21 -34.79 5.95
C ILE A 516 -19.09 -35.68 6.46
N GLY A 517 -19.41 -36.89 6.92
CA GLY A 517 -18.33 -37.72 7.47
C GLY A 517 -17.29 -38.22 6.47
N ASP A 518 -16.09 -38.51 7.00
CA ASP A 518 -14.83 -38.80 6.29
C ASP A 518 -14.99 -39.81 5.12
N SER A 519 -15.88 -40.79 5.22
CA SER A 519 -16.02 -41.83 4.20
C SER A 519 -16.66 -41.32 2.91
N ARG A 520 -17.38 -40.20 3.00
CA ARG A 520 -18.13 -39.57 1.91
C ARG A 520 -17.53 -38.23 1.51
N ASP A 521 -16.89 -37.56 2.45
CA ASP A 521 -16.11 -36.37 2.15
C ASP A 521 -14.90 -36.72 1.25
N SER A 522 -14.38 -35.71 0.59
CA SER A 522 -13.23 -35.81 -0.31
C SER A 522 -12.09 -34.89 0.08
N ASP A 523 -12.25 -34.17 1.18
CA ASP A 523 -11.34 -33.20 1.79
C ASP A 523 -11.59 -33.24 3.31
N ASP A 524 -11.34 -34.41 3.93
CA ASP A 524 -11.87 -34.75 5.27
C ASP A 524 -11.47 -33.74 6.37
N ASP A 525 -10.41 -32.96 6.18
CA ASP A 525 -10.01 -31.90 7.12
C ASP A 525 -10.32 -30.48 6.62
N ASN A 526 -10.73 -30.32 5.36
CA ASN A 526 -11.20 -29.10 4.72
C ASN A 526 -10.16 -27.97 4.73
N ASP A 527 -8.94 -28.35 4.39
CA ASP A 527 -7.82 -27.44 4.19
C ASP A 527 -7.69 -26.94 2.73
N GLY A 528 -8.56 -27.42 1.85
CA GLY A 528 -8.62 -27.09 0.44
C GLY A 528 -7.85 -28.06 -0.46
N ILE A 529 -7.25 -29.11 0.09
CA ILE A 529 -6.60 -30.20 -0.63
C ILE A 529 -7.34 -31.51 -0.39
N SER A 530 -8.00 -32.02 -1.43
CA SER A 530 -8.60 -33.36 -1.36
C SER A 530 -7.64 -34.48 -0.88
N ASP A 531 -8.14 -35.50 -0.17
CA ASP A 531 -7.33 -36.62 0.37
C ASP A 531 -6.48 -37.29 -0.72
N SER A 532 -7.01 -37.36 -1.94
CA SER A 532 -6.31 -37.96 -3.06
C SER A 532 -5.06 -37.20 -3.51
N GLN A 533 -5.10 -35.88 -3.34
CA GLN A 533 -4.03 -34.94 -3.66
C GLN A 533 -3.04 -34.84 -2.49
N GLU A 534 -3.51 -34.85 -1.25
CA GLU A 534 -2.66 -34.92 -0.08
C GLU A 534 -1.80 -36.17 -0.03
N ILE A 535 -2.38 -37.35 -0.29
CA ILE A 535 -1.61 -38.60 -0.43
C ILE A 535 -0.52 -38.47 -1.52
N ALA A 536 -0.75 -37.64 -2.54
CA ALA A 536 0.23 -37.37 -3.59
C ALA A 536 1.32 -36.36 -3.16
N ASN A 537 0.96 -35.37 -2.35
CA ASN A 537 1.85 -34.35 -1.78
C ASN A 537 2.68 -34.88 -0.60
N GLY A 538 2.15 -35.84 0.14
CA GLY A 538 2.75 -36.47 1.31
C GLY A 538 2.17 -36.01 2.66
N THR A 539 1.14 -35.16 2.62
CA THR A 539 0.36 -34.62 3.75
C THR A 539 -0.64 -35.65 4.30
N ASP A 540 -1.25 -35.35 5.45
CA ASP A 540 -2.11 -36.23 6.26
C ASP A 540 -3.59 -35.81 6.15
N PRO A 541 -4.45 -36.57 5.44
CA PRO A 541 -5.84 -36.17 5.14
C PRO A 541 -6.83 -35.98 6.26
N LEU A 542 -6.36 -36.03 7.50
CA LEU A 542 -7.21 -35.86 8.68
C LEU A 542 -6.68 -34.70 9.52
N LYS A 543 -5.87 -33.84 8.92
CA LYS A 543 -5.17 -32.74 9.55
C LYS A 543 -4.92 -31.62 8.55
N ARG A 544 -5.64 -30.52 8.78
CA ARG A 544 -5.46 -29.28 8.03
C ARG A 544 -4.03 -28.78 7.96
N ASP A 545 -3.25 -29.07 9.00
CA ASP A 545 -1.83 -28.72 9.10
C ASP A 545 -1.05 -29.99 9.45
N SER A 546 -0.37 -30.54 8.45
CA SER A 546 0.32 -31.82 8.54
C SER A 546 1.54 -31.80 9.46
N ASP A 547 2.25 -30.67 9.52
CA ASP A 547 3.53 -30.56 10.23
C ASP A 547 3.46 -29.74 11.52
N GLY A 548 2.35 -29.04 11.74
CA GLY A 548 1.94 -28.40 12.98
C GLY A 548 2.58 -27.04 13.19
N ASP A 549 2.90 -26.30 12.13
CA ASP A 549 3.46 -24.94 12.25
C ASP A 549 2.44 -23.81 12.22
N GLY A 550 1.18 -24.14 11.92
CA GLY A 550 0.08 -23.20 11.93
C GLY A 550 -0.42 -22.77 10.56
N ARG A 551 0.20 -23.21 9.46
CA ARG A 551 -0.31 -22.93 8.11
C ARG A 551 -0.97 -24.19 7.54
N PHE A 552 -2.15 -24.03 6.96
CA PHE A 552 -2.87 -25.17 6.39
C PHE A 552 -2.19 -25.69 5.12
N ASP A 553 -2.23 -27.00 4.86
CA ASP A 553 -1.44 -27.60 3.79
C ASP A 553 -1.85 -27.06 2.41
N GLY A 554 -3.12 -26.66 2.24
CA GLY A 554 -3.66 -25.98 1.07
C GLY A 554 -3.01 -24.64 0.74
N SER A 555 -2.59 -23.92 1.78
CA SER A 555 -1.98 -22.60 1.66
C SER A 555 -0.47 -22.63 1.90
N ASP A 556 0.05 -23.65 2.57
CA ASP A 556 1.47 -23.83 2.89
C ASP A 556 2.32 -24.20 1.65
N ALA A 557 3.40 -23.44 1.42
CA ALA A 557 4.36 -23.71 0.34
C ALA A 557 5.25 -24.93 0.63
N PHE A 558 5.44 -25.27 1.91
CA PHE A 558 6.23 -26.40 2.40
C PHE A 558 5.50 -27.19 3.52
N PRO A 559 4.35 -27.86 3.22
CA PRO A 559 3.44 -28.52 4.17
C PRO A 559 3.99 -29.76 4.92
N MET A 560 5.31 -29.95 4.91
CA MET A 560 6.02 -31.02 5.58
C MET A 560 7.30 -30.54 6.28
N ASP A 561 7.55 -29.23 6.28
CA ASP A 561 8.66 -28.57 6.97
C ASP A 561 8.15 -27.43 7.86
N ALA A 562 7.75 -27.79 9.08
CA ALA A 562 7.29 -26.90 10.15
C ALA A 562 8.22 -25.72 10.57
N SER A 563 9.28 -25.45 9.83
CA SER A 563 10.13 -24.28 9.97
C SER A 563 10.09 -23.34 8.76
N GLU A 564 9.33 -23.65 7.74
CA GLU A 564 9.16 -22.87 6.51
C GLU A 564 7.73 -23.07 6.03
N ASP A 565 6.94 -22.02 5.94
CA ASP A 565 5.54 -22.11 5.51
C ASP A 565 5.25 -21.25 4.26
N THR A 566 6.13 -20.28 4.00
CA THR A 566 5.93 -19.19 3.04
C THR A 566 7.12 -19.09 2.10
N ASP A 567 6.85 -18.89 0.81
CA ASP A 567 7.83 -18.66 -0.28
C ASP A 567 7.37 -17.41 -1.04
N SER A 568 7.67 -16.24 -0.49
CA SER A 568 7.09 -14.95 -0.91
C SER A 568 7.48 -14.57 -2.34
N ASP A 569 8.72 -14.84 -2.78
CA ASP A 569 9.20 -14.54 -4.13
C ASP A 569 9.06 -15.72 -5.11
N GLY A 570 8.72 -16.91 -4.61
CA GLY A 570 8.47 -18.11 -5.40
C GLY A 570 9.74 -18.74 -5.98
N ASP A 571 10.91 -18.47 -5.40
CA ASP A 571 12.18 -19.03 -5.86
C ASP A 571 12.41 -20.50 -5.40
N GLY A 572 11.58 -20.95 -4.45
CA GLY A 572 11.60 -22.29 -3.86
C GLY A 572 12.43 -22.41 -2.58
N ILE A 573 12.86 -21.29 -2.00
CA ILE A 573 13.46 -21.18 -0.66
C ILE A 573 12.43 -20.48 0.23
N GLY A 574 12.11 -21.08 1.37
CA GLY A 574 11.16 -20.46 2.29
C GLY A 574 11.75 -19.25 3.00
N ASN A 575 10.89 -18.30 3.39
CA ASN A 575 11.27 -17.01 3.96
C ASN A 575 12.17 -17.14 5.21
N ASN A 576 12.03 -18.18 6.04
CA ASN A 576 12.91 -18.32 7.22
C ASN A 576 14.35 -18.71 6.85
N ALA A 577 14.55 -19.27 5.65
CA ALA A 577 15.83 -19.64 5.09
C ALA A 577 16.35 -18.67 4.02
N ASP A 578 15.46 -17.93 3.37
CA ASP A 578 15.83 -16.85 2.47
C ASP A 578 16.38 -15.64 3.25
N SER A 579 16.95 -14.73 2.50
CA SER A 579 17.58 -13.52 3.00
C SER A 579 17.15 -12.30 2.21
N ASP A 580 16.19 -12.45 1.30
CA ASP A 580 15.67 -11.50 0.31
C ASP A 580 14.24 -11.99 -0.03
N ASP A 581 13.35 -11.98 0.97
CA ASP A 581 12.06 -12.69 0.92
C ASP A 581 11.12 -12.20 -0.20
N ASP A 582 11.27 -10.97 -0.69
CA ASP A 582 10.48 -10.41 -1.80
C ASP A 582 11.24 -10.32 -3.13
N GLY A 583 12.51 -10.72 -3.15
CA GLY A 583 13.35 -10.82 -4.34
C GLY A 583 13.72 -9.48 -4.98
N ASP A 584 13.68 -8.39 -4.21
CA ASP A 584 13.92 -7.02 -4.67
C ASP A 584 15.43 -6.65 -4.72
N SER A 585 16.29 -7.57 -4.25
CA SER A 585 17.75 -7.45 -4.13
C SER A 585 18.26 -6.69 -2.90
N VAL A 586 17.39 -6.39 -1.93
CA VAL A 586 17.71 -5.90 -0.59
C VAL A 586 17.42 -7.02 0.40
N SER A 587 18.36 -7.30 1.29
CA SER A 587 18.11 -8.35 2.28
C SER A 587 17.17 -7.89 3.39
N ASP A 588 16.37 -8.79 3.98
CA ASP A 588 15.49 -8.51 5.13
C ASP A 588 16.22 -7.88 6.32
N ALA A 589 17.52 -8.18 6.46
CA ALA A 589 18.36 -7.57 7.48
C ALA A 589 18.65 -6.09 7.21
N ASP A 590 18.87 -5.73 5.96
CA ASP A 590 19.13 -4.36 5.50
C ASP A 590 17.82 -3.57 5.43
N GLU A 591 16.72 -4.18 4.99
CA GLU A 591 15.40 -3.53 4.97
C GLU A 591 14.92 -3.14 6.35
N ARG A 592 14.96 -4.06 7.32
CA ARG A 592 14.67 -3.74 8.73
C ARG A 592 15.55 -2.62 9.28
N SER A 593 16.77 -2.46 8.76
CA SER A 593 17.67 -1.38 9.16
C SER A 593 17.31 -0.05 8.48
N ASN A 594 16.78 -0.09 7.25
CA ASN A 594 16.46 1.08 6.43
C ASN A 594 15.01 1.55 6.62
N GLY A 595 14.14 0.69 7.15
CA GLY A 595 12.72 0.97 7.39
C GLY A 595 11.79 0.49 6.27
N THR A 596 12.33 -0.18 5.25
CA THR A 596 11.58 -0.90 4.21
C THR A 596 11.10 -2.26 4.72
N LYS A 597 10.22 -2.92 3.95
CA LYS A 597 9.43 -4.07 4.40
C LYS A 597 9.86 -5.35 3.67
N PRO A 598 10.38 -6.36 4.40
CA PRO A 598 10.90 -7.61 3.81
C PRO A 598 10.04 -8.40 2.85
N LEU A 599 8.73 -8.19 2.88
CA LEU A 599 7.78 -8.96 2.10
C LEU A 599 7.11 -8.08 1.02
N VAL A 600 7.65 -6.88 0.79
CA VAL A 600 7.08 -5.85 -0.10
C VAL A 600 8.21 -5.20 -0.89
N ALA A 601 8.39 -5.67 -2.12
CA ALA A 601 9.47 -5.22 -2.98
C ALA A 601 9.48 -3.71 -3.29
N ASP A 602 8.33 -3.03 -3.18
CA ASP A 602 8.16 -1.58 -3.36
C ASP A 602 7.41 -1.02 -2.14
N THR A 603 8.15 -0.62 -1.11
CA THR A 603 7.59 -0.29 0.21
C THR A 603 6.62 0.89 0.16
N ASP A 604 6.88 1.90 -0.68
CA ASP A 604 6.11 3.14 -0.72
C ASP A 604 5.11 3.24 -1.90
N GLY A 605 5.20 2.30 -2.84
CA GLY A 605 4.24 2.10 -3.92
C GLY A 605 4.39 3.09 -5.08
N ASP A 606 5.58 3.65 -5.30
CA ASP A 606 5.84 4.56 -6.43
C ASP A 606 6.09 3.83 -7.77
N GLY A 607 6.34 2.52 -7.72
CA GLY A 607 6.61 1.64 -8.84
C GLY A 607 8.09 1.30 -9.07
N VAL A 608 8.99 1.63 -8.13
CA VAL A 608 10.41 1.27 -8.15
C VAL A 608 10.73 0.41 -6.92
N ASP A 609 11.29 -0.78 -7.15
CA ASP A 609 11.64 -1.69 -6.06
C ASP A 609 12.70 -1.08 -5.12
N ASP A 610 12.65 -1.38 -3.82
CA ASP A 610 13.49 -0.73 -2.79
C ASP A 610 14.99 -0.86 -3.07
N GLY A 611 15.42 -1.98 -3.68
CA GLY A 611 16.81 -2.19 -4.12
C GLY A 611 17.28 -1.31 -5.27
N HIS A 612 16.35 -0.69 -5.99
CA HIS A 612 16.58 0.24 -7.10
C HIS A 612 16.14 1.67 -6.78
N ASP A 613 15.47 1.89 -5.66
CA ASP A 613 14.96 3.18 -5.21
C ASP A 613 15.97 3.88 -4.27
N ALA A 614 16.39 5.10 -4.64
CA ALA A 614 17.26 5.91 -3.80
C ALA A 614 16.58 6.43 -2.51
N PHE A 615 15.24 6.51 -2.52
CA PHE A 615 14.37 6.98 -1.46
C PHE A 615 13.14 6.08 -1.29
N ALA A 616 13.35 4.78 -1.08
CA ALA A 616 12.35 3.70 -0.87
C ALA A 616 11.23 3.92 0.19
N LEU A 617 11.12 5.10 0.80
CA LEU A 617 10.07 5.48 1.76
C LEU A 617 9.37 6.81 1.39
N ASP A 618 9.74 7.44 0.27
CA ASP A 618 9.13 8.67 -0.24
C ASP A 618 8.58 8.46 -1.66
N PRO A 619 7.27 8.21 -1.81
CA PRO A 619 6.69 7.81 -3.10
C PRO A 619 6.60 8.96 -4.12
N ALA A 620 7.20 10.11 -3.81
CA ALA A 620 7.35 11.24 -4.71
C ALA A 620 8.76 11.34 -5.30
N GLU A 621 9.69 10.49 -4.90
CA GLU A 621 11.10 10.59 -5.26
C GLU A 621 11.76 9.22 -5.31
N SER A 622 12.42 8.89 -6.41
CA SER A 622 13.13 7.61 -6.54
C SER A 622 14.50 7.72 -7.20
N VAL A 623 14.89 8.92 -7.64
CA VAL A 623 16.14 9.15 -8.38
C VAL A 623 17.00 10.17 -7.63
N ASP A 624 18.26 9.79 -7.39
CA ASP A 624 19.33 10.64 -6.86
C ASP A 624 20.51 10.56 -7.84
N THR A 625 20.56 11.49 -8.80
CA THR A 625 21.48 11.39 -9.94
C THR A 625 22.94 11.60 -9.55
N ASP A 626 23.21 12.49 -8.59
CA ASP A 626 24.55 12.80 -8.11
C ASP A 626 24.92 12.07 -6.80
N GLY A 627 23.94 11.50 -6.10
CA GLY A 627 24.11 10.75 -4.86
C GLY A 627 24.32 11.65 -3.65
N ASP A 628 23.85 12.89 -3.65
CA ASP A 628 24.02 13.83 -2.54
C ASP A 628 22.99 13.65 -1.41
N GLY A 629 21.93 12.86 -1.67
CA GLY A 629 20.84 12.56 -0.75
C GLY A 629 19.64 13.51 -0.86
N ILE A 630 19.58 14.36 -1.88
CA ILE A 630 18.43 15.14 -2.31
C ILE A 630 17.99 14.56 -3.65
N GLY A 631 16.75 14.08 -3.75
CA GLY A 631 16.31 13.50 -5.01
C GLY A 631 15.96 14.57 -6.05
N ASN A 632 16.00 14.15 -7.30
CA ASN A 632 15.91 15.03 -8.47
C ASN A 632 14.67 15.95 -8.50
N ASN A 633 13.52 15.54 -7.92
CA ASN A 633 12.35 16.43 -7.88
C ASN A 633 12.52 17.60 -6.89
N ALA A 634 13.42 17.46 -5.92
CA ALA A 634 13.72 18.47 -4.90
C ALA A 634 15.06 19.18 -5.12
N ASP A 635 15.97 18.57 -5.88
CA ASP A 635 17.23 19.18 -6.29
C ASP A 635 16.99 20.28 -7.33
N THR A 636 17.94 21.19 -7.44
CA THR A 636 17.99 22.25 -8.43
C THR A 636 19.20 22.13 -9.35
N ASP A 637 20.08 21.16 -9.12
CA ASP A 637 21.34 20.87 -9.83
C ASP A 637 21.56 19.35 -9.77
N ASP A 638 20.71 18.59 -10.48
CA ASP A 638 20.53 17.13 -10.37
C ASP A 638 21.84 16.31 -10.53
N ASP A 639 22.86 16.86 -11.20
CA ASP A 639 24.15 16.19 -11.43
C ASP A 639 25.36 16.84 -10.74
N ASP A 640 25.15 17.89 -9.93
CA ASP A 640 26.16 18.69 -9.21
C ASP A 640 27.33 19.15 -10.11
N ASP A 641 27.04 19.50 -11.37
CA ASP A 641 28.01 20.11 -12.29
C ASP A 641 28.26 21.60 -11.97
N GLY A 642 27.35 22.21 -11.20
CA GLY A 642 27.36 23.61 -10.78
C GLY A 642 26.49 24.54 -11.62
N THR A 643 25.62 23.98 -12.47
CA THR A 643 24.67 24.68 -13.34
C THR A 643 23.25 24.24 -13.01
N ASP A 644 22.46 25.12 -12.38
CA ASP A 644 21.06 24.78 -12.05
C ASP A 644 20.29 24.21 -13.27
N ASP A 645 19.46 23.17 -13.09
CA ASP A 645 18.78 22.42 -14.17
C ASP A 645 18.01 23.31 -15.16
N VAL A 646 17.51 24.45 -14.67
CA VAL A 646 16.78 25.44 -15.49
C VAL A 646 17.67 26.19 -16.48
N HIS A 647 18.97 26.07 -16.33
CA HIS A 647 20.03 26.66 -17.14
C HIS A 647 20.95 25.59 -17.74
N ASP A 648 20.66 24.32 -17.48
CA ASP A 648 21.37 23.17 -18.00
C ASP A 648 20.61 22.54 -19.17
N ALA A 649 21.29 22.34 -20.31
CA ALA A 649 20.72 21.62 -21.45
C ALA A 649 20.68 20.10 -21.23
N PHE A 650 21.55 19.58 -20.35
CA PHE A 650 21.68 18.18 -19.97
C PHE A 650 21.74 18.03 -18.44
N PRO A 651 20.63 18.29 -17.71
CA PRO A 651 20.62 18.33 -16.23
C PRO A 651 21.04 17.04 -15.49
N LEU A 652 21.33 15.96 -16.21
CA LEU A 652 21.68 14.64 -15.63
C LEU A 652 23.06 14.16 -16.11
N ASP A 653 23.80 14.98 -16.85
CA ASP A 653 25.13 14.66 -17.36
C ASP A 653 26.16 15.67 -16.82
N PRO A 654 26.90 15.35 -15.75
CA PRO A 654 27.82 16.29 -15.10
C PRO A 654 29.04 16.65 -15.97
N GLY A 655 29.15 16.09 -17.17
CA GLY A 655 30.17 16.42 -18.15
C GLY A 655 29.75 17.53 -19.12
N GLU A 656 28.49 17.94 -19.15
CA GLU A 656 27.94 18.80 -20.19
C GLU A 656 26.76 19.64 -19.71
N SER A 657 26.78 20.93 -20.06
CA SER A 657 25.67 21.85 -19.77
C SER A 657 25.27 22.73 -20.96
N LEU A 658 25.97 22.61 -22.10
CA LEU A 658 25.79 23.44 -23.28
C LEU A 658 25.35 22.60 -24.50
N ASP A 659 24.29 23.09 -25.14
CA ASP A 659 23.78 22.64 -26.45
C ASP A 659 23.66 23.89 -27.33
N THR A 660 24.74 24.24 -28.02
CA THR A 660 24.86 25.54 -28.69
C THR A 660 23.94 25.65 -29.91
N ASP A 661 23.70 24.56 -30.64
CA ASP A 661 22.83 24.53 -31.82
C ASP A 661 21.40 23.99 -31.55
N GLY A 662 21.18 23.36 -30.39
CA GLY A 662 19.88 22.85 -29.94
C GLY A 662 19.53 21.47 -30.52
N ASP A 663 20.50 20.68 -30.97
CA ASP A 663 20.29 19.35 -31.56
C ASP A 663 20.22 18.20 -30.55
N SER A 664 20.39 18.52 -29.26
CA SER A 664 20.42 17.59 -28.12
C SER A 664 21.68 16.71 -28.04
N ILE A 665 22.78 17.13 -28.67
CA ILE A 665 24.12 16.61 -28.46
C ILE A 665 24.94 17.70 -27.76
N GLY A 666 25.60 17.33 -26.67
CA GLY A 666 26.46 18.23 -25.92
C GLY A 666 27.65 18.75 -26.71
N ASN A 667 28.04 20.00 -26.54
CA ASN A 667 29.23 20.58 -27.16
C ASN A 667 30.53 19.75 -26.96
N ASN A 668 30.64 18.97 -25.88
CA ASN A 668 31.80 18.12 -25.64
C ASN A 668 31.86 16.86 -26.54
N ALA A 669 30.72 16.48 -27.12
CA ALA A 669 30.48 15.26 -27.88
C ALA A 669 30.04 15.55 -29.32
N ASP A 670 29.49 16.74 -29.56
CA ASP A 670 29.26 17.27 -30.88
C ASP A 670 30.60 17.59 -31.54
N SER A 671 30.58 17.59 -32.86
CA SER A 671 31.71 17.90 -33.71
C SER A 671 31.47 19.13 -34.57
N ASP A 672 30.32 19.79 -34.40
CA ASP A 672 29.79 20.93 -35.17
C ASP A 672 28.90 21.76 -34.23
N ASP A 673 29.48 22.25 -33.12
CA ASP A 673 28.79 22.77 -31.93
C ASP A 673 27.71 23.83 -32.23
N ASP A 674 27.85 24.65 -33.27
CA ASP A 674 26.88 25.69 -33.66
C ASP A 674 25.99 25.32 -34.86
N GLY A 675 26.18 24.12 -35.42
CA GLY A 675 25.35 23.52 -36.46
C GLY A 675 25.39 24.26 -37.81
N ASP A 676 26.45 25.02 -38.10
CA ASP A 676 26.58 25.77 -39.34
C ASP A 676 27.05 24.91 -40.54
N GLY A 677 27.52 23.68 -40.24
CA GLY A 677 27.97 22.68 -41.19
C GLY A 677 29.49 22.57 -41.32
N PHE A 678 30.25 23.32 -40.52
CA PHE A 678 31.71 23.25 -40.42
C PHE A 678 32.13 22.68 -39.07
N ALA A 679 32.61 21.43 -39.11
CA ALA A 679 33.05 20.77 -37.89
C ALA A 679 34.13 21.58 -37.13
N ASP A 680 34.05 21.66 -35.80
CA ASP A 680 34.85 22.54 -34.91
C ASP A 680 36.36 22.47 -35.19
N ALA A 681 36.85 21.27 -35.54
CA ALA A 681 38.26 21.06 -35.85
C ALA A 681 38.77 21.85 -37.07
N ASN A 682 37.85 22.31 -37.92
CA ASN A 682 38.10 23.13 -39.10
C ASN A 682 37.36 24.47 -39.06
N ASP A 683 36.78 24.82 -37.91
CA ASP A 683 36.05 26.05 -37.69
C ASP A 683 36.89 27.01 -36.82
N ALA A 684 37.08 28.24 -37.29
CA ALA A 684 37.78 29.27 -36.52
C ALA A 684 36.93 29.81 -35.34
N PHE A 685 35.60 29.73 -35.44
CA PHE A 685 34.61 30.16 -34.46
C PHE A 685 33.56 29.07 -34.18
N PRO A 686 33.93 27.94 -33.55
CA PRO A 686 33.03 26.78 -33.36
C PRO A 686 31.72 27.01 -32.61
N LEU A 687 31.44 28.22 -32.12
CA LEU A 687 30.26 28.55 -31.31
C LEU A 687 29.43 29.69 -31.92
N ASP A 688 29.75 30.10 -33.15
CA ASP A 688 29.08 31.19 -33.85
C ASP A 688 28.77 30.78 -35.29
N ALA A 689 27.56 30.26 -35.49
CA ALA A 689 27.09 29.78 -36.80
C ALA A 689 27.07 30.83 -37.94
N GLY A 690 27.47 32.07 -37.65
CA GLY A 690 27.69 33.13 -38.62
C GLY A 690 29.10 33.19 -39.21
N GLU A 691 30.10 32.53 -38.61
CA GLU A 691 31.52 32.69 -38.94
C GLU A 691 32.26 31.35 -38.86
N HIS A 692 33.05 31.00 -39.88
CA HIS A 692 33.86 29.76 -39.86
C HIS A 692 35.31 29.95 -40.36
N LEU A 693 35.61 31.12 -40.96
CA LEU A 693 36.92 31.46 -41.52
C LEU A 693 37.44 32.74 -40.87
N ASP A 694 38.74 32.77 -40.62
CA ASP A 694 39.54 33.91 -40.13
C ASP A 694 40.81 33.91 -41.00
N THR A 695 40.72 34.52 -42.18
CA THR A 695 41.71 34.36 -43.24
C THR A 695 43.07 34.98 -42.87
N ASP A 696 43.09 36.09 -42.13
CA ASP A 696 44.32 36.75 -41.68
C ASP A 696 44.74 36.40 -40.23
N GLY A 697 43.85 35.77 -39.45
CA GLY A 697 44.12 35.31 -38.09
C GLY A 697 44.04 36.40 -37.04
N ASP A 698 43.30 37.49 -37.26
CA ASP A 698 43.16 38.60 -36.31
C ASP A 698 42.08 38.36 -35.22
N GLY A 699 41.26 37.32 -35.41
CA GLY A 699 40.18 36.91 -34.50
C GLY A 699 38.80 37.51 -34.81
N ILE A 700 38.62 38.13 -35.98
CA ILE A 700 37.33 38.53 -36.55
C ILE A 700 37.07 37.64 -37.77
N GLY A 701 35.89 37.03 -37.88
CA GLY A 701 35.59 36.14 -39.00
C GLY A 701 35.32 36.90 -40.30
N ASP A 702 35.64 36.29 -41.44
CA ASP A 702 35.55 36.89 -42.78
C ASP A 702 34.15 37.48 -43.10
N ASN A 703 33.03 37.00 -42.52
CA ASN A 703 31.72 37.63 -42.79
C ASN A 703 31.53 38.97 -42.04
N ALA A 704 32.29 39.19 -40.98
CA ALA A 704 32.28 40.40 -40.15
C ALA A 704 33.51 41.29 -40.37
N ASP A 705 34.62 40.72 -40.82
CA ASP A 705 35.81 41.46 -41.23
C ASP A 705 35.54 42.20 -42.55
N SER A 706 36.38 43.18 -42.84
CA SER A 706 36.28 44.03 -44.02
C SER A 706 37.60 44.15 -44.75
N ASP A 707 38.59 43.37 -44.36
CA ASP A 707 39.98 43.30 -44.85
C ASP A 707 40.48 41.85 -44.64
N ASP A 708 39.75 40.88 -45.22
CA ASP A 708 39.84 39.45 -44.83
C ASP A 708 41.26 38.86 -44.92
N ASP A 709 42.16 39.40 -45.76
CA ASP A 709 43.55 38.93 -45.90
C ASP A 709 44.62 39.83 -45.25
N GLY A 710 44.19 40.94 -44.64
CA GLY A 710 45.03 41.84 -43.85
C GLY A 710 46.10 42.60 -44.65
N ASP A 711 45.93 42.75 -45.96
CA ASP A 711 46.90 43.42 -46.85
C ASP A 711 46.79 44.96 -46.82
N GLY A 712 45.72 45.47 -46.21
CA GLY A 712 45.43 46.89 -46.03
C GLY A 712 44.46 47.47 -47.07
N LEU A 713 43.89 46.66 -47.95
CA LEU A 713 42.75 46.99 -48.81
C LEU A 713 41.50 46.25 -48.33
N SER A 714 40.44 47.01 -48.03
CA SER A 714 39.16 46.37 -47.74
C SER A 714 38.61 45.58 -48.93
N ASP A 715 37.80 44.55 -48.71
CA ASP A 715 37.17 43.73 -49.78
C ASP A 715 36.40 44.59 -50.80
N SER A 716 35.82 45.69 -50.31
CA SER A 716 35.12 46.66 -51.17
C SER A 716 36.06 47.44 -52.11
N ALA A 717 37.27 47.74 -51.65
CA ALA A 717 38.32 48.39 -52.41
C ALA A 717 38.95 47.41 -53.41
N GLU A 718 39.19 46.17 -52.99
CA GLU A 718 39.73 45.12 -53.85
C GLU A 718 38.78 44.70 -54.96
N SER A 719 37.50 44.51 -54.64
CA SER A 719 36.48 44.27 -55.66
C SER A 719 36.44 45.39 -56.72
N SER A 720 36.80 46.61 -56.32
CA SER A 720 36.93 47.76 -57.22
C SER A 720 38.24 47.75 -58.02
N ALA A 721 39.34 47.28 -57.43
CA ALA A 721 40.66 47.14 -58.05
C ALA A 721 40.76 45.91 -58.98
N GLY A 722 39.93 44.89 -58.74
CA GLY A 722 39.94 43.61 -59.43
C GLY A 722 40.83 42.55 -58.76
N THR A 723 41.38 42.85 -57.58
CA THR A 723 42.16 41.97 -56.71
C THR A 723 41.23 41.04 -55.92
N ASN A 724 41.79 40.05 -55.23
CA ASN A 724 41.05 38.99 -54.56
C ASN A 724 41.09 39.15 -53.04
N PRO A 725 39.95 39.39 -52.38
CA PRO A 725 39.88 39.65 -50.93
C PRO A 725 40.40 38.61 -49.96
N LEU A 726 40.81 37.45 -50.44
CA LEU A 726 41.30 36.36 -49.60
C LEU A 726 42.77 36.05 -49.88
N LEU A 727 43.47 36.93 -50.59
CA LEU A 727 44.85 36.74 -51.03
C LEU A 727 45.57 38.08 -51.01
N SER A 728 46.43 38.25 -50.02
CA SER A 728 47.19 39.49 -49.85
C SER A 728 48.03 39.89 -51.06
N ASP A 729 48.35 38.96 -51.96
CA ASP A 729 49.08 39.15 -53.22
C ASP A 729 48.33 38.42 -54.35
N SER A 730 47.54 39.16 -55.13
CA SER A 730 46.61 38.59 -56.12
C SER A 730 47.28 38.04 -57.37
N ASP A 731 48.42 38.59 -57.79
CA ASP A 731 49.11 38.21 -59.01
C ASP A 731 50.38 37.38 -58.80
N GLY A 732 50.83 37.28 -57.54
CA GLY A 732 51.88 36.40 -57.07
C GLY A 732 53.29 36.90 -57.35
N ASP A 733 53.50 38.21 -57.47
CA ASP A 733 54.81 38.83 -57.73
C ASP A 733 55.62 39.08 -56.44
N GLY A 734 54.96 39.02 -55.29
CA GLY A 734 55.54 39.19 -53.96
C GLY A 734 55.34 40.58 -53.32
N ALA A 735 54.60 41.48 -53.95
CA ALA A 735 54.06 42.69 -53.33
C ALA A 735 52.60 42.48 -52.92
N ASP A 736 52.21 42.98 -51.74
CA ASP A 736 50.81 42.92 -51.32
C ASP A 736 49.97 43.92 -52.14
N ASP A 737 48.71 43.60 -52.45
CA ASP A 737 47.88 44.40 -53.37
C ASP A 737 47.71 45.85 -52.87
N GLY A 738 47.59 46.05 -51.57
CA GLY A 738 47.55 47.37 -50.93
C GLY A 738 48.82 48.20 -51.04
N ALA A 739 49.95 47.57 -51.36
CA ALA A 739 51.26 48.20 -51.55
C ALA A 739 51.71 48.23 -53.02
N ASP A 740 51.06 47.47 -53.90
CA ASP A 740 51.42 47.32 -55.31
C ASP A 740 50.77 48.41 -56.21
N ALA A 741 51.58 49.02 -57.08
CA ALA A 741 51.09 49.96 -58.09
C ALA A 741 50.32 49.26 -59.23
N PHE A 742 50.61 47.99 -59.49
CA PHE A 742 50.01 47.15 -60.52
C PHE A 742 49.58 45.78 -59.98
N PRO A 743 48.63 45.72 -59.04
CA PRO A 743 48.25 44.50 -58.29
C PRO A 743 47.57 43.39 -59.11
N LEU A 744 47.63 43.46 -60.44
CA LEU A 744 47.09 42.47 -61.37
C LEU A 744 48.07 42.12 -62.51
N ASP A 745 49.27 42.68 -62.48
CA ASP A 745 50.33 42.42 -63.44
C ASP A 745 51.59 41.97 -62.70
N GLY A 746 51.69 40.66 -62.42
CA GLY A 746 52.84 40.13 -61.69
C GLY A 746 54.18 40.14 -62.44
N THR A 747 54.31 41.00 -63.45
CA THR A 747 55.59 41.40 -64.03
C THR A 747 55.99 42.84 -63.69
N GLU A 748 55.15 43.60 -63.00
CA GLU A 748 55.35 45.01 -62.65
C GLU A 748 54.82 45.26 -61.23
N SER A 749 55.60 45.93 -60.37
CA SER A 749 55.10 46.35 -59.05
C SER A 749 55.47 47.78 -58.65
N LEU A 750 56.29 48.44 -59.47
CA LEU A 750 56.75 49.80 -59.26
C LEU A 750 56.42 50.67 -60.47
N ASP A 751 55.92 51.87 -60.20
CA ASP A 751 55.67 52.97 -61.15
C ASP A 751 56.37 54.21 -60.60
N THR A 752 57.66 54.36 -60.92
CA THR A 752 58.53 55.33 -60.22
C THR A 752 58.16 56.78 -60.55
N ASP A 753 57.74 57.07 -61.78
CA ASP A 753 57.31 58.40 -62.22
C ASP A 753 55.79 58.62 -62.17
N GLY A 754 55.01 57.54 -61.99
CA GLY A 754 53.56 57.57 -61.85
C GLY A 754 52.81 57.78 -63.16
N ASP A 755 53.41 57.44 -64.30
CA ASP A 755 52.81 57.63 -65.62
C ASP A 755 51.83 56.51 -66.03
N GLY A 756 51.82 55.42 -65.26
CA GLY A 756 50.98 54.24 -65.45
C GLY A 756 51.60 53.13 -66.30
N ILE A 757 52.91 53.20 -66.59
CA ILE A 757 53.72 52.12 -67.16
C ILE A 757 54.65 51.62 -66.05
N GLY A 758 54.68 50.31 -65.81
CA GLY A 758 55.57 49.75 -64.79
C GLY A 758 57.03 49.78 -65.24
N ASN A 759 57.93 49.93 -64.26
CA ASN A 759 59.37 50.07 -64.47
C ASN A 759 60.01 48.96 -65.35
N ASN A 760 59.49 47.72 -65.38
CA ASN A 760 60.09 46.68 -66.25
C ASN A 760 59.72 46.84 -67.73
N ALA A 761 58.64 47.58 -68.04
CA ALA A 761 58.13 47.85 -69.38
C ALA A 761 58.37 49.29 -69.82
N ASP A 762 58.55 50.22 -68.88
CA ASP A 762 58.97 51.57 -69.14
C ASP A 762 60.43 51.58 -69.62
N THR A 763 60.77 52.60 -70.39
CA THR A 763 62.09 52.82 -70.94
C THR A 763 62.73 54.09 -70.41
N ASP A 764 62.04 54.83 -69.55
CA ASP A 764 62.42 56.12 -68.93
C ASP A 764 61.77 56.17 -67.54
N ASP A 765 62.17 55.24 -66.65
CA ASP A 765 61.49 54.88 -65.39
C ASP A 765 61.24 56.06 -64.44
N ASP A 766 62.02 57.14 -64.52
CA ASP A 766 61.87 58.36 -63.71
C ASP A 766 61.30 59.57 -64.48
N GLY A 767 61.04 59.39 -65.78
CA GLY A 767 60.38 60.36 -66.66
C GLY A 767 61.20 61.63 -66.92
N ASP A 768 62.54 61.57 -66.81
CA ASP A 768 63.41 62.73 -66.99
C ASP A 768 63.70 63.09 -68.46
N GLY A 769 63.37 62.15 -69.37
CA GLY A 769 63.53 62.27 -70.81
C GLY A 769 64.77 61.57 -71.37
N THR A 770 65.46 60.78 -70.55
CA THR A 770 66.65 60.00 -70.91
C THR A 770 66.37 58.52 -70.73
N ASP A 771 66.26 57.78 -71.84
CA ASP A 771 65.95 56.34 -71.75
C ASP A 771 66.92 55.59 -70.80
N ASP A 772 66.44 54.67 -69.95
CA ASP A 772 67.22 53.95 -68.91
C ASP A 772 68.51 53.33 -69.43
N ALA A 773 68.49 52.87 -70.68
CA ALA A 773 69.65 52.24 -71.33
C ALA A 773 70.82 53.23 -71.56
N HIS A 774 70.55 54.53 -71.49
CA HIS A 774 71.48 55.63 -71.63
C HIS A 774 71.53 56.52 -70.38
N ASP A 775 70.78 56.16 -69.35
CA ASP A 775 70.79 56.83 -68.06
C ASP A 775 71.70 56.11 -67.06
N ALA A 776 72.55 56.85 -66.39
CA ALA A 776 73.38 56.31 -65.30
C ALA A 776 72.58 56.12 -64.00
N PHE A 777 71.46 56.82 -63.84
CA PHE A 777 70.57 56.81 -62.68
C PHE A 777 69.09 56.68 -63.10
N PRO A 778 68.67 55.55 -63.68
CA PRO A 778 67.34 55.39 -64.29
C PRO A 778 66.12 55.61 -63.36
N LEU A 779 66.31 55.79 -62.05
CA LEU A 779 65.23 55.95 -61.07
C LEU A 779 65.28 57.31 -60.37
N ASP A 780 66.13 58.23 -60.83
CA ASP A 780 66.33 59.55 -60.24
C ASP A 780 66.37 60.63 -61.34
N ALA A 781 65.20 61.23 -61.57
CA ALA A 781 65.00 62.25 -62.61
C ALA A 781 65.85 63.54 -62.47
N GLY A 782 66.71 63.60 -61.44
CA GLY A 782 67.69 64.65 -61.24
C GLY A 782 69.04 64.39 -61.93
N GLU A 783 69.36 63.18 -62.38
CA GLU A 783 70.70 62.78 -62.81
C GLU A 783 70.69 61.88 -64.04
N THR A 784 71.49 62.19 -65.07
CA THR A 784 71.52 61.40 -66.33
C THR A 784 72.91 60.90 -66.72
N ARG A 785 73.98 61.45 -66.13
CA ARG A 785 75.36 61.19 -66.51
C ARG A 785 76.23 60.99 -65.29
N ASP A 786 77.21 60.11 -65.47
CA ASP A 786 78.28 59.82 -64.53
C ASP A 786 79.57 59.77 -65.37
N THR A 787 80.22 60.92 -65.53
CA THR A 787 81.31 61.10 -66.49
C THR A 787 82.57 60.34 -66.08
N ASP A 788 82.84 60.15 -64.78
CA ASP A 788 83.99 59.41 -64.26
C ASP A 788 83.68 57.97 -63.79
N GLY A 789 82.39 57.64 -63.63
CA GLY A 789 81.90 56.31 -63.27
C GLY A 789 81.93 56.00 -61.78
N ASP A 790 81.91 57.01 -60.89
CA ASP A 790 82.00 56.83 -59.44
C ASP A 790 80.66 56.51 -58.74
N GLY A 791 79.55 56.65 -59.47
CA GLY A 791 78.18 56.42 -58.98
C GLY A 791 77.50 57.64 -58.35
N ILE A 792 78.04 58.85 -58.54
CA ILE A 792 77.39 60.13 -58.27
C ILE A 792 77.14 60.80 -59.63
N GLY A 793 75.94 61.34 -59.85
CA GLY A 793 75.63 61.98 -61.13
C GLY A 793 76.29 63.35 -61.27
N ASP A 794 76.64 63.74 -62.50
CA ASP A 794 77.33 65.00 -62.84
C ASP A 794 76.60 66.24 -62.26
N ASN A 795 75.27 66.24 -62.05
CA ASN A 795 74.60 67.41 -61.46
C ASN A 795 74.86 67.53 -59.95
N ALA A 796 75.24 66.44 -59.29
CA ALA A 796 75.59 66.34 -57.88
C ALA A 796 77.10 66.20 -57.63
N ASP A 797 77.88 65.80 -58.64
CA ASP A 797 79.34 65.74 -58.59
C ASP A 797 79.97 67.14 -58.73
N SER A 798 81.22 67.28 -58.29
CA SER A 798 81.97 68.54 -58.30
C SER A 798 83.32 68.43 -59.02
N ASP A 799 83.65 67.24 -59.53
CA ASP A 799 84.86 66.87 -60.27
C ASP A 799 84.45 65.85 -61.35
N ASP A 800 83.62 66.29 -62.31
CA ASP A 800 82.84 65.43 -63.23
C ASP A 800 83.71 64.39 -63.98
N ASP A 801 84.99 64.67 -64.26
CA ASP A 801 85.89 63.76 -64.98
C ASP A 801 86.93 63.03 -64.11
N GLY A 802 86.87 63.25 -62.79
CA GLY A 802 87.66 62.55 -61.78
C GLY A 802 89.17 62.77 -61.88
N ASP A 803 89.63 63.87 -62.49
CA ASP A 803 91.06 64.15 -62.65
C ASP A 803 91.74 64.78 -61.41
N GLY A 804 90.92 65.18 -60.44
CA GLY A 804 91.31 65.80 -59.19
C GLY A 804 91.30 67.33 -59.22
N VAL A 805 90.59 67.94 -60.17
CA VAL A 805 90.40 69.39 -60.31
C VAL A 805 88.91 69.70 -60.37
N ASP A 806 88.36 70.29 -59.29
CA ASP A 806 86.95 70.66 -59.25
C ASP A 806 86.51 71.48 -60.50
N ASP A 807 85.33 71.21 -61.07
CA ASP A 807 84.84 71.79 -62.35
C ASP A 807 84.88 73.31 -62.39
N ALA A 808 84.70 73.94 -61.22
CA ALA A 808 84.74 75.40 -61.07
C ALA A 808 86.13 76.00 -61.40
N HIS A 809 87.17 75.17 -61.40
CA HIS A 809 88.56 75.52 -61.70
C HIS A 809 89.14 74.69 -62.86
N ASP A 810 88.36 73.79 -63.43
CA ASP A 810 88.76 72.97 -64.57
C ASP A 810 88.50 73.70 -65.90
N ASN A 811 89.53 73.80 -66.73
CA ASN A 811 89.40 74.37 -68.07
C ASN A 811 88.84 73.39 -69.12
N CYS A 812 88.64 72.12 -68.76
CA CYS A 812 87.96 71.07 -69.50
C CYS A 812 87.17 70.11 -68.57
N PRO A 813 86.07 70.54 -67.91
CA PRO A 813 85.41 69.78 -66.83
C PRO A 813 84.93 68.35 -67.13
N LEU A 814 84.82 67.95 -68.40
CA LEU A 814 84.35 66.61 -68.80
C LEU A 814 85.48 65.76 -69.43
N HIS A 815 86.73 66.21 -69.34
CA HIS A 815 87.88 65.64 -70.04
C HIS A 815 89.17 65.72 -69.23
N ALA A 816 89.43 64.67 -68.46
CA ALA A 816 90.54 64.61 -67.52
C ALA A 816 91.88 65.17 -68.05
N ASN A 817 92.30 66.30 -67.47
CA ASN A 817 93.53 67.02 -67.72
C ASN A 817 94.08 67.77 -66.49
N SER A 818 94.44 67.01 -65.45
CA SER A 818 95.05 67.52 -64.20
C SER A 818 96.23 68.51 -64.32
N ASP A 819 96.85 68.66 -65.50
CA ASP A 819 97.91 69.64 -65.76
C ASP A 819 97.40 71.03 -66.16
N GLN A 820 96.12 71.15 -66.55
CA GLN A 820 95.39 72.38 -66.87
C GLN A 820 96.17 73.25 -67.89
N GLU A 821 96.92 72.63 -68.81
CA GLU A 821 97.70 73.37 -69.80
C GLU A 821 96.77 74.07 -70.81
N ASP A 822 96.86 75.39 -70.89
CA ASP A 822 96.24 76.24 -71.90
C ASP A 822 97.35 76.95 -72.69
N GLY A 823 97.60 76.46 -73.90
CA GLY A 823 98.73 76.84 -74.73
C GLY A 823 98.61 78.21 -75.39
N ASP A 824 97.38 78.70 -75.62
CA ASP A 824 97.12 79.97 -76.31
C ASP A 824 96.48 81.06 -75.44
N GLY A 825 96.05 80.68 -74.23
CA GLY A 825 95.65 81.55 -73.14
C GLY A 825 94.21 82.05 -73.22
N ASP A 826 93.31 81.33 -73.90
CA ASP A 826 91.93 81.74 -74.11
C ASP A 826 90.93 81.21 -73.05
N GLY A 827 91.38 80.30 -72.17
CA GLY A 827 90.61 79.77 -71.06
C GLY A 827 90.02 78.36 -71.27
N GLU A 828 90.10 77.79 -72.47
CA GLU A 828 89.84 76.35 -72.71
C GLU A 828 91.17 75.56 -72.63
N GLY A 829 91.15 74.38 -72.01
CA GLY A 829 92.35 73.55 -71.91
C GLY A 829 92.72 72.90 -73.23
N ASN A 830 94.01 72.61 -73.42
CA ASN A 830 94.55 72.03 -74.66
C ASN A 830 93.84 70.72 -75.11
N ILE A 831 93.26 69.95 -74.17
CA ILE A 831 92.61 68.67 -74.47
C ILE A 831 91.18 68.83 -75.02
N CYS A 832 90.51 69.95 -74.67
CA CYS A 832 89.16 70.28 -75.11
C CYS A 832 89.10 71.47 -76.10
N ASP A 833 90.22 72.16 -76.35
CA ASP A 833 90.34 73.25 -77.33
C ASP A 833 90.44 72.72 -78.79
N GLY A 834 89.47 73.11 -79.61
CA GLY A 834 89.34 72.76 -81.03
C GLY A 834 89.98 73.75 -82.03
N GLY A 835 90.78 74.73 -81.60
CA GLY A 835 91.34 75.82 -82.41
C GLY A 835 92.80 75.64 -82.93
N PRO A 836 93.19 76.21 -84.10
CA PRO A 836 94.54 76.01 -84.65
C PRO A 836 95.59 77.04 -84.14
N ALA A 837 96.54 76.60 -83.31
CA ALA A 837 97.70 77.40 -82.88
C ALA A 837 98.65 77.80 -84.03
N THR A 838 99.01 79.10 -84.11
CA THR A 838 99.94 79.64 -85.14
C THR A 838 101.36 79.88 -84.58
N TRP A 839 102.39 79.22 -85.16
CA TRP A 839 103.81 79.50 -84.90
C TRP A 839 104.60 79.71 -86.21
N GLY A 840 105.36 80.81 -86.31
CA GLY A 840 106.52 80.90 -87.22
C GLY A 840 106.32 80.75 -88.73
N GLY A 841 105.58 81.67 -89.38
CA GLY A 841 105.97 82.20 -90.70
C GLY A 841 106.16 81.24 -91.89
N PHE A 842 105.48 80.09 -91.96
CA PHE A 842 105.33 79.32 -93.20
C PHE A 842 103.91 78.80 -93.36
N ASN A 843 103.25 79.26 -94.42
CA ASN A 843 101.93 78.83 -94.86
C ASN A 843 102.09 77.71 -95.90
N TRP A 844 101.54 76.52 -95.60
CA TRP A 844 101.17 75.55 -96.62
C TRP A 844 99.66 75.27 -96.52
N ASN A 845 98.90 76.01 -97.32
CA ASN A 845 97.65 75.54 -97.87
C ASN A 845 97.91 74.34 -98.78
N ASP A 846 97.31 73.22 -98.43
CA ASP A 846 96.79 72.20 -99.34
C ASP A 846 95.38 71.91 -98.80
N GLY A 847 94.27 72.21 -99.45
CA GLY A 847 94.11 72.23 -100.90
C GLY A 847 93.00 71.29 -101.34
N SER A 848 91.78 71.55 -100.86
CA SER A 848 90.55 71.57 -101.67
C SER A 848 90.16 70.33 -102.53
N THR A 849 89.07 69.67 -102.08
CA THR A 849 87.78 69.40 -102.78
C THR A 849 87.73 68.77 -104.17
N TRP A 850 86.82 67.79 -104.35
CA TRP A 850 85.77 67.64 -105.40
C TRP A 850 84.86 66.47 -104.93
N GLN A 851 83.52 66.45 -104.92
CA GLN A 851 82.43 67.29 -105.42
C GLN A 851 81.26 67.24 -104.42
#